data_AF-A0A8X8CLD2-F1
#
_entry.id   AF-A0A8X8CLD2-F1
#
_cell.length_a   1.000
_cell.length_b   1.000
_cell.length_c   1.000
_cell.angle_alpha   90.00
_cell.angle_beta   90.00
_cell.angle_gamma   90.00
#
_symmetry.space_group_name_H-M   'P 1'
#
loop_
_entity.id
_entity.type
_entity.pdbx_description
1 polymer ?
#
loop_
_entity_poly.entity_id
_entity_poly.type
_entity_poly.pdbx_seq_one_letter_code
_entity_poly.pdbx_strand_id
1 'polypeptide(L)'
;MTLGRIALARVPAIRCKIQSLFSAPHSSSSTNRTSRPLSRHVTATHLLLLSNKHQLLFILVLLIEFSDRDFELSTFCLIQMSMKSENLVSKLTSSGLLKTQGLIDGKWVDAHDGDTMKVLNPATGEVVAIVPCMGQSETNNAISSAYDAFRLVIGGIASRGLVMKAQLLLCCLCRLESMLSEEYYGFLPFTESHMILCTCIVRYDLLIAHKEELGQLITLEQGKPLKEAMGEVSYGASFIEFYAEEAKRVYGDIIPATLGDRRYLSSNPHEFLQPVGVVGAITPWNFPLAMITRKVGPALACGCTVVLKPSELTPLTALAAAELALQAGIPPGVLNVVMGKAPDIGDALLASHEVRKITFTGSTAVGKKLMAGAAGTVKRLSLELGGNAPCIVFDDADLDVAVKGSTYQMDTLSLLSDWDGFWCRVLLIVGQPITSEALIQDFENVFLFCIHYWELAAKFRNSGQTCVCANRIIVQEGIYDKFADAFSKAVQSMQVGDGFSEGVTQGPLINEAAVQKVESFVQDAIFKGAKVLLGGKRHSLGMTFYEPTIISNVTEAMLLSRFAVDDKIEGSLGNVASTNTAFNQMKLKDWPLLSVYNGARCGLHFHFCSLKYFGLHIVDISSISFWEEVFGPVAPLLRFKTEEEAILMANNTKAGLAAYIFTNNVQRSWRVTEALEYGLVGVNEGLISTEVAPFGGVKQSGLGREGSKYGMDEYLEVKIPFNAS
;
A
#
# COMPACT_ATOMS: atom_id res chain seq x y z
N MET A 1 55.48 -29.94 -24.86
CA MET A 1 54.52 -30.97 -24.42
C MET A 1 53.26 -30.21 -24.05
N THR A 2 52.30 -29.88 -24.94
CA THR A 2 51.70 -30.63 -26.06
C THR A 2 51.20 -32.01 -25.60
N LEU A 3 49.93 -32.44 -25.72
CA LEU A 3 48.69 -31.95 -26.41
C LEU A 3 47.45 -32.26 -25.51
N GLY A 4 46.18 -31.86 -25.75
CA GLY A 4 45.56 -30.94 -26.74
C GLY A 4 44.07 -31.26 -27.04
N ARG A 5 43.24 -30.22 -27.26
CA ARG A 5 41.94 -30.11 -28.02
C ARG A 5 40.83 -31.17 -27.80
N ILE A 6 39.54 -30.79 -27.68
CA ILE A 6 38.53 -30.51 -28.74
C ILE A 6 37.22 -30.12 -28.00
N ALA A 7 36.28 -29.27 -28.45
CA ALA A 7 36.29 -28.15 -29.40
C ALA A 7 35.00 -27.30 -29.18
N LEU A 8 35.07 -25.99 -29.41
CA LEU A 8 33.89 -25.12 -29.52
C LEU A 8 33.53 -24.90 -31.00
N ALA A 9 32.24 -24.98 -31.33
CA ALA A 9 31.73 -24.78 -32.68
C ALA A 9 31.64 -23.28 -33.05
N ARG A 10 31.60 -22.99 -34.37
CA ARG A 10 31.82 -21.66 -34.95
C ARG A 10 30.53 -20.96 -35.35
N VAL A 11 30.53 -19.62 -35.30
CA VAL A 11 29.70 -18.76 -36.17
C VAL A 11 30.64 -17.77 -36.90
N PRO A 12 30.57 -17.63 -38.24
CA PRO A 12 31.53 -16.83 -39.01
C PRO A 12 31.07 -15.39 -39.29
N ALA A 13 32.03 -14.49 -39.49
CA ALA A 13 31.80 -13.12 -39.96
C ALA A 13 32.04 -12.98 -41.47
N ILE A 14 31.21 -12.21 -42.18
CA ILE A 14 31.45 -11.79 -43.58
C ILE A 14 31.10 -10.30 -43.75
N ARG A 15 32.01 -9.56 -44.40
CA ARG A 15 31.83 -8.17 -44.87
C ARG A 15 30.97 -8.13 -46.14
N CYS A 16 30.18 -7.08 -46.34
CA CYS A 16 29.88 -6.61 -47.70
C CYS A 16 29.88 -5.07 -47.80
N LYS A 17 30.03 -4.56 -49.03
CA LYS A 17 30.41 -3.17 -49.36
C LYS A 17 29.20 -2.34 -49.81
N ILE A 18 29.23 -1.05 -49.48
CA ILE A 18 28.38 -0.02 -50.09
C ILE A 18 28.93 0.32 -51.49
N GLN A 19 28.19 0.03 -52.56
CA GLN A 19 28.41 0.66 -53.87
C GLN A 19 27.25 0.41 -54.88
N SER A 20 26.33 1.36 -55.06
CA SER A 20 25.64 1.63 -56.35
C SER A 20 24.78 2.90 -56.27
N LEU A 21 24.53 3.51 -57.44
CA LEU A 21 23.63 4.64 -57.74
C LEU A 21 24.24 6.07 -57.71
N PHE A 22 25.23 6.28 -58.59
CA PHE A 22 25.32 7.53 -59.35
C PHE A 22 25.45 7.20 -60.83
N SER A 23 24.51 7.67 -61.65
CA SER A 23 24.56 7.63 -63.11
C SER A 23 23.78 8.83 -63.65
N ALA A 24 24.51 9.82 -64.15
CA ALA A 24 23.95 10.99 -64.82
C ALA A 24 24.38 10.95 -66.31
N PRO A 25 23.54 11.39 -67.26
CA PRO A 25 23.95 11.66 -68.63
C PRO A 25 24.27 13.15 -68.87
N HIS A 26 25.04 13.36 -69.94
CA HIS A 26 25.47 14.61 -70.58
C HIS A 26 24.33 15.63 -70.90
N SER A 27 24.57 16.87 -71.33
CA SER A 27 25.65 17.38 -72.21
C SER A 27 25.78 18.92 -72.25
N SER A 28 26.93 19.44 -72.74
CA SER A 28 27.14 20.71 -73.50
C SER A 28 26.58 22.05 -72.95
N SER A 29 27.25 23.21 -72.95
CA SER A 29 28.59 23.72 -73.38
C SER A 29 28.72 25.17 -72.80
N SER A 30 29.63 26.10 -73.12
CA SER A 30 30.75 26.20 -74.08
C SER A 30 31.82 27.24 -73.62
N THR A 31 33.10 26.93 -73.84
CA THR A 31 34.22 27.84 -74.19
C THR A 31 34.59 29.09 -73.36
N ASN A 32 35.85 29.04 -72.87
CA ASN A 32 36.95 30.01 -73.09
C ASN A 32 37.40 31.06 -72.03
N ARG A 33 38.66 30.84 -71.60
CA ARG A 33 39.80 31.77 -71.47
C ARG A 33 40.05 32.59 -70.17
N THR A 34 41.12 32.14 -69.50
CA THR A 34 42.32 32.88 -69.00
C THR A 34 42.32 33.70 -67.70
N SER A 35 43.35 33.39 -66.88
CA SER A 35 44.13 34.24 -65.95
C SER A 35 43.51 34.86 -64.67
N ARG A 36 43.71 34.16 -63.53
CA ARG A 36 44.43 34.55 -62.27
C ARG A 36 44.64 36.06 -61.93
N PRO A 37 44.74 36.45 -60.62
CA PRO A 37 43.85 36.23 -59.46
C PRO A 37 43.70 37.50 -58.54
N LEU A 38 43.13 37.37 -57.32
CA LEU A 38 42.92 38.38 -56.24
C LEU A 38 41.89 39.50 -56.54
N SER A 39 40.80 39.72 -55.79
CA SER A 39 40.65 39.74 -54.33
C SER A 39 39.18 39.95 -53.88
N ARG A 40 38.92 39.77 -52.57
CA ARG A 40 37.72 40.18 -51.78
C ARG A 40 36.37 39.46 -52.01
N HIS A 41 35.52 39.60 -50.98
CA HIS A 41 34.27 38.87 -50.71
C HIS A 41 33.04 39.38 -51.48
N VAL A 42 31.93 38.60 -51.40
CA VAL A 42 30.51 39.01 -51.16
C VAL A 42 29.47 38.36 -52.11
N THR A 43 28.75 37.36 -51.57
CA THR A 43 27.34 36.91 -51.76
C THR A 43 26.63 36.80 -53.12
N ALA A 44 25.94 35.67 -53.33
CA ALA A 44 24.45 35.53 -53.35
C ALA A 44 24.11 34.01 -53.48
N THR A 45 23.37 33.27 -52.63
CA THR A 45 22.10 33.40 -51.85
C THR A 45 20.85 32.89 -52.59
N HIS A 46 19.98 32.15 -51.86
CA HIS A 46 18.65 31.58 -52.19
C HIS A 46 18.66 30.15 -52.81
N LEU A 47 17.84 29.16 -52.42
CA LEU A 47 16.89 28.91 -51.29
C LEU A 47 16.70 27.36 -51.22
N LEU A 48 16.24 26.63 -50.19
CA LEU A 48 15.21 26.79 -49.13
C LEU A 48 15.75 26.29 -47.76
N LEU A 49 15.49 26.92 -46.58
CA LEU A 49 14.25 27.04 -45.77
C LEU A 49 13.74 25.68 -45.20
N LEU A 50 13.24 25.49 -43.97
CA LEU A 50 13.06 26.23 -42.68
C LEU A 50 12.78 25.12 -41.60
N SER A 51 12.72 25.28 -40.27
CA SER A 51 12.41 26.41 -39.36
C SER A 51 13.10 26.24 -37.97
N ASN A 52 12.68 27.06 -36.98
CA ASN A 52 13.03 26.98 -35.54
C ASN A 52 14.47 27.38 -35.10
N LYS A 53 14.82 28.64 -35.38
CA LYS A 53 15.86 29.40 -34.64
C LYS A 53 15.32 30.58 -33.81
N HIS A 54 14.02 30.60 -33.46
CA HIS A 54 13.39 31.74 -32.78
C HIS A 54 13.21 31.61 -31.24
N GLN A 55 13.53 30.48 -30.62
CA GLN A 55 13.41 30.34 -29.15
C GLN A 55 14.68 30.75 -28.36
N LEU A 56 15.88 30.59 -28.94
CA LEU A 56 17.14 30.80 -28.21
C LEU A 56 17.56 32.27 -28.06
N LEU A 57 17.06 33.18 -28.89
CA LEU A 57 17.43 34.61 -28.82
C LEU A 57 16.51 35.44 -27.91
N PHE A 58 15.31 34.93 -27.58
CA PHE A 58 14.38 35.61 -26.67
C PHE A 58 14.79 35.44 -25.20
N ILE A 59 15.38 34.29 -24.85
CA ILE A 59 15.82 33.98 -23.49
C ILE A 59 17.02 34.84 -23.06
N LEU A 60 17.91 35.20 -23.99
CA LEU A 60 19.11 35.98 -23.66
C LEU A 60 18.85 37.48 -23.41
N VAL A 61 17.69 38.01 -23.84
CA VAL A 61 17.32 39.43 -23.69
C VAL A 61 16.51 39.69 -22.41
N LEU A 62 15.83 38.67 -21.88
CA LEU A 62 15.10 38.77 -20.60
C LEU A 62 16.00 38.68 -19.36
N LEU A 63 17.28 38.29 -19.49
CA LEU A 63 18.20 38.04 -18.38
C LEU A 63 19.03 39.27 -17.92
N ILE A 64 18.68 40.50 -18.33
CA ILE A 64 19.46 41.71 -18.02
C ILE A 64 18.70 42.76 -17.19
N GLU A 65 17.36 42.72 -17.15
CA GLU A 65 16.55 43.61 -16.29
C GLU A 65 15.50 42.79 -15.54
N PHE A 66 15.80 42.41 -14.29
CA PHE A 66 14.90 42.38 -13.12
C PHE A 66 15.65 41.74 -11.93
N SER A 67 15.70 42.43 -10.79
CA SER A 67 16.32 41.90 -9.57
C SER A 67 15.27 41.52 -8.53
N ASP A 68 14.77 40.29 -8.59
CA ASP A 68 14.07 39.63 -7.48
C ASP A 68 14.26 38.11 -7.62
N ARG A 69 15.10 37.50 -6.77
CA ARG A 69 15.69 36.18 -7.06
C ARG A 69 14.87 34.95 -6.64
N ASP A 70 13.78 35.13 -5.90
CA ASP A 70 13.10 34.01 -5.23
C ASP A 70 11.85 33.47 -5.95
N PHE A 71 11.37 34.14 -7.02
CA PHE A 71 10.10 33.77 -7.69
C PHE A 71 10.25 32.97 -9.01
N GLU A 72 11.40 33.03 -9.68
CA GLU A 72 11.58 32.38 -10.99
C GLU A 72 12.03 30.91 -10.92
N LEU A 73 12.76 30.53 -9.87
CA LEU A 73 13.33 29.18 -9.72
C LEU A 73 12.26 28.09 -9.57
N SER A 74 11.17 28.35 -8.83
CA SER A 74 10.03 27.45 -8.68
C SER A 74 9.31 27.23 -10.02
N THR A 75 9.03 28.32 -10.73
CA THR A 75 8.35 28.30 -12.04
C THR A 75 9.14 27.52 -13.09
N PHE A 76 10.46 27.70 -13.15
CA PHE A 76 11.32 26.94 -14.08
C PHE A 76 11.39 25.45 -13.74
N CYS A 77 11.43 25.10 -12.45
CA CYS A 77 11.43 23.71 -11.99
C CYS A 77 10.13 22.98 -12.37
N LEU A 78 8.98 23.62 -12.14
CA LEU A 78 7.65 23.09 -12.50
C LEU A 78 7.54 22.79 -14.02
N ILE A 79 8.07 23.66 -14.88
CA ILE A 79 8.05 23.45 -16.34
C ILE A 79 8.91 22.24 -16.75
N GLN A 80 10.08 22.03 -16.13
CA GLN A 80 10.89 20.84 -16.40
C GLN A 80 10.27 19.54 -15.87
N MET A 81 9.55 19.58 -14.75
CA MET A 81 8.81 18.44 -14.21
C MET A 81 7.65 18.06 -15.15
N SER A 82 6.87 19.04 -15.59
CA SER A 82 5.74 18.90 -16.52
C SER A 82 6.12 18.14 -17.81
N MET A 83 7.20 18.54 -18.49
CA MET A 83 7.65 17.87 -19.71
C MET A 83 8.13 16.42 -19.50
N LYS A 84 8.50 16.04 -18.27
CA LYS A 84 8.82 14.64 -17.93
C LYS A 84 7.54 13.83 -17.70
N SER A 85 6.53 14.41 -17.03
CA SER A 85 5.21 13.79 -16.82
C SER A 85 4.60 13.32 -18.14
N GLU A 86 4.49 14.20 -19.14
CA GLU A 86 3.87 13.88 -20.44
C GLU A 86 4.61 12.73 -21.18
N ASN A 87 5.93 12.75 -21.18
CA ASN A 87 6.75 11.72 -21.80
C ASN A 87 6.53 10.36 -21.11
N LEU A 88 6.54 10.34 -19.78
CA LEU A 88 6.33 9.12 -18.98
C LEU A 88 4.90 8.55 -19.15
N VAL A 89 3.87 9.40 -19.17
CA VAL A 89 2.50 8.97 -19.50
C VAL A 89 2.43 8.33 -20.89
N SER A 90 3.15 8.88 -21.89
CA SER A 90 3.22 8.26 -23.23
C SER A 90 3.93 6.89 -23.22
N LYS A 91 4.99 6.72 -22.42
CA LYS A 91 5.70 5.44 -22.22
C LYS A 91 4.78 4.40 -21.57
N LEU A 92 4.08 4.76 -20.49
CA LEU A 92 3.17 3.89 -19.76
C LEU A 92 1.92 3.52 -20.59
N THR A 93 1.43 4.44 -21.44
CA THR A 93 0.40 4.14 -22.44
C THR A 93 0.91 3.13 -23.47
N SER A 94 2.14 3.33 -23.96
CA SER A 94 2.77 2.45 -24.97
C SER A 94 3.08 1.03 -24.45
N SER A 95 3.29 0.88 -23.14
CA SER A 95 3.41 -0.43 -22.48
C SER A 95 2.10 -1.19 -22.33
N GLY A 96 0.95 -0.52 -22.54
CA GLY A 96 -0.39 -1.09 -22.36
C GLY A 96 -0.86 -1.17 -20.90
N LEU A 97 -0.01 -0.81 -19.93
CA LEU A 97 -0.32 -0.86 -18.49
C LEU A 97 -1.19 0.32 -18.02
N LEU A 98 -1.05 1.51 -18.63
CA LEU A 98 -1.92 2.63 -18.30
C LEU A 98 -3.31 2.41 -18.89
N LYS A 99 -4.24 1.97 -18.03
CA LYS A 99 -5.66 1.82 -18.35
C LYS A 99 -6.46 2.99 -17.76
N THR A 100 -7.56 3.33 -18.43
CA THR A 100 -8.42 4.49 -18.07
C THR A 100 -9.89 4.13 -17.91
N GLN A 101 -10.21 2.83 -17.85
CA GLN A 101 -11.57 2.28 -17.78
C GLN A 101 -11.66 1.31 -16.60
N GLY A 102 -12.86 1.05 -16.08
CA GLY A 102 -13.07 -0.01 -15.08
C GLY A 102 -13.04 -1.40 -15.71
N LEU A 103 -12.85 -2.43 -14.91
CA LEU A 103 -12.82 -3.82 -15.37
C LEU A 103 -14.05 -4.56 -14.85
N ILE A 104 -14.94 -4.98 -15.74
CA ILE A 104 -16.14 -5.76 -15.39
C ILE A 104 -16.27 -6.92 -16.37
N ASP A 105 -16.43 -8.15 -15.86
CA ASP A 105 -16.62 -9.34 -16.70
C ASP A 105 -15.51 -9.53 -17.76
N GLY A 106 -14.26 -9.25 -17.36
CA GLY A 106 -13.09 -9.31 -18.25
C GLY A 106 -13.04 -8.21 -19.33
N LYS A 107 -13.92 -7.21 -19.27
CA LYS A 107 -14.03 -6.12 -20.26
C LYS A 107 -13.71 -4.77 -19.63
N TRP A 108 -12.99 -3.94 -20.37
CA TRP A 108 -12.75 -2.54 -20.04
C TRP A 108 -13.99 -1.71 -20.38
N VAL A 109 -14.55 -1.00 -19.39
CA VAL A 109 -15.82 -0.27 -19.50
C VAL A 109 -15.79 1.10 -18.84
N ASP A 110 -16.53 2.05 -19.41
CA ASP A 110 -16.77 3.38 -18.86
C ASP A 110 -17.96 3.41 -17.88
N ALA A 111 -18.21 4.55 -17.23
CA ALA A 111 -19.41 4.76 -16.42
C ALA A 111 -20.65 4.86 -17.32
N HIS A 112 -21.77 4.31 -16.88
CA HIS A 112 -23.05 4.27 -17.60
C HIS A 112 -23.66 5.67 -17.79
N ASP A 113 -23.44 6.57 -16.83
CA ASP A 113 -23.84 7.99 -16.91
C ASP A 113 -22.84 8.86 -17.70
N GLY A 114 -21.66 8.33 -18.03
CA GLY A 114 -20.55 9.05 -18.65
C GLY A 114 -19.78 9.96 -17.69
N ASP A 115 -20.05 9.92 -16.37
CA ASP A 115 -19.29 10.70 -15.40
C ASP A 115 -17.83 10.25 -15.35
N THR A 116 -16.93 11.20 -15.14
CA THR A 116 -15.48 10.96 -15.07
C THR A 116 -14.84 11.72 -13.91
N MET A 117 -13.70 11.22 -13.45
CA MET A 117 -12.86 11.86 -12.45
C MET A 117 -11.41 11.94 -12.93
N LYS A 118 -10.68 12.96 -12.46
CA LYS A 118 -9.29 13.21 -12.81
C LYS A 118 -8.36 12.57 -11.77
N VAL A 119 -7.38 11.81 -12.23
CA VAL A 119 -6.23 11.40 -11.42
C VAL A 119 -5.16 12.46 -11.58
N LEU A 120 -4.70 13.03 -10.47
CA LEU A 120 -3.74 14.14 -10.45
C LEU A 120 -2.38 13.67 -9.93
N ASN A 121 -1.30 14.22 -10.49
CA ASN A 121 0.03 14.08 -9.90
C ASN A 121 0.13 15.03 -8.69
N PRO A 122 0.36 14.55 -7.46
CA PRO A 122 0.42 15.43 -6.28
C PRO A 122 1.65 16.37 -6.28
N ALA A 123 2.73 16.03 -6.99
CA ALA A 123 3.92 16.87 -7.09
C ALA A 123 3.73 18.10 -8.00
N THR A 124 2.92 17.97 -9.06
CA THR A 124 2.77 19.02 -10.10
C THR A 124 1.35 19.59 -10.21
N GLY A 125 0.33 18.87 -9.72
CA GLY A 125 -1.09 19.20 -9.92
C GLY A 125 -1.64 18.84 -11.30
N GLU A 126 -0.81 18.22 -12.16
CA GLU A 126 -1.19 17.85 -13.54
C GLU A 126 -2.15 16.66 -13.59
N VAL A 127 -2.96 16.57 -14.65
CA VAL A 127 -3.84 15.43 -14.88
C VAL A 127 -3.02 14.30 -15.51
N VAL A 128 -2.82 13.21 -14.76
CA VAL A 128 -2.15 11.99 -15.25
C VAL A 128 -3.09 11.21 -16.16
N ALA A 129 -4.37 11.10 -15.77
CA ALA A 129 -5.40 10.40 -16.52
C ALA A 129 -6.80 10.91 -16.15
N ILE A 130 -7.77 10.62 -17.02
CA ILE A 130 -9.20 10.74 -16.74
C ILE A 130 -9.76 9.31 -16.74
N VAL A 131 -10.51 8.97 -15.70
CA VAL A 131 -11.10 7.63 -15.50
C VAL A 131 -12.60 7.75 -15.21
N PRO A 132 -13.43 6.72 -15.45
CA PRO A 132 -14.85 6.77 -15.17
C PRO A 132 -15.13 6.94 -13.66
N CYS A 133 -16.19 7.67 -13.33
CA CYS A 133 -16.67 7.89 -11.97
C CYS A 133 -17.94 7.07 -11.73
N MET A 134 -17.76 5.74 -11.71
CA MET A 134 -18.82 4.74 -11.59
C MET A 134 -19.57 4.83 -10.26
N GLY A 135 -20.76 4.23 -10.20
CA GLY A 135 -21.59 4.16 -9.01
C GLY A 135 -22.28 2.80 -8.85
N GLN A 136 -23.53 2.83 -8.42
CA GLN A 136 -24.30 1.63 -8.07
C GLN A 136 -24.57 0.69 -9.27
N SER A 137 -24.76 1.23 -10.48
CA SER A 137 -25.11 0.44 -11.68
C SER A 137 -23.98 -0.52 -12.08
N GLU A 138 -22.78 0.01 -12.23
CA GLU A 138 -21.57 -0.73 -12.57
C GLU A 138 -21.18 -1.69 -11.44
N THR A 139 -21.34 -1.26 -10.18
CA THR A 139 -21.08 -2.12 -9.03
C THR A 139 -22.01 -3.34 -9.02
N ASN A 140 -23.30 -3.18 -9.29
CA ASN A 140 -24.23 -4.29 -9.38
C ASN A 140 -23.88 -5.26 -10.53
N ASN A 141 -23.48 -4.74 -11.69
CA ASN A 141 -23.02 -5.57 -12.81
C ASN A 141 -21.75 -6.36 -12.45
N ALA A 142 -20.79 -5.73 -11.76
CA ALA A 142 -19.58 -6.38 -11.28
C ALA A 142 -19.88 -7.46 -10.21
N ILE A 143 -20.82 -7.22 -9.31
CA ILE A 143 -21.26 -8.22 -8.32
C ILE A 143 -21.90 -9.43 -9.01
N SER A 144 -22.80 -9.21 -9.98
CA SER A 144 -23.44 -10.30 -10.74
C SER A 144 -22.41 -11.15 -11.49
N SER A 145 -21.49 -10.51 -12.22
CA SER A 145 -20.40 -11.22 -12.93
C SER A 145 -19.50 -11.99 -11.96
N ALA A 146 -19.16 -11.41 -10.81
CA ALA A 146 -18.40 -12.09 -9.77
C ALA A 146 -19.14 -13.29 -9.17
N TYR A 147 -20.47 -13.22 -9.04
CA TYR A 147 -21.29 -14.32 -8.53
C TYR A 147 -21.45 -15.46 -9.53
N ASP A 148 -21.64 -15.15 -10.81
CA ASP A 148 -21.70 -16.14 -11.89
C ASP A 148 -20.34 -16.84 -12.08
N ALA A 149 -19.24 -16.07 -12.09
CA ALA A 149 -17.89 -16.63 -12.11
C ALA A 149 -17.61 -17.53 -10.89
N PHE A 150 -18.03 -17.12 -9.68
CA PHE A 150 -17.90 -17.93 -8.46
C PHE A 150 -18.67 -19.26 -8.55
N ARG A 151 -19.87 -19.26 -9.14
CA ARG A 151 -20.65 -20.47 -9.36
C ARG A 151 -19.97 -21.44 -10.33
N LEU A 152 -19.31 -20.94 -11.37
CA LEU A 152 -18.52 -21.75 -12.28
C LEU A 152 -17.31 -22.37 -11.56
N VAL A 153 -16.51 -21.56 -10.86
CA VAL A 153 -15.35 -22.01 -10.07
C VAL A 153 -15.71 -23.10 -9.07
N ILE A 154 -16.81 -22.96 -8.32
CA ILE A 154 -17.28 -24.02 -7.41
C ILE A 154 -17.82 -25.25 -8.16
N GLY A 155 -18.51 -25.07 -9.30
CA GLY A 155 -18.99 -26.17 -10.13
C GLY A 155 -17.85 -27.05 -10.69
N GLY A 156 -16.75 -26.42 -11.11
CA GLY A 156 -15.52 -27.10 -11.52
C GLY A 156 -14.90 -27.91 -10.37
N ILE A 157 -14.80 -27.33 -9.17
CA ILE A 157 -14.29 -28.00 -7.97
C ILE A 157 -15.15 -29.22 -7.59
N ALA A 158 -16.48 -29.05 -7.56
CA ALA A 158 -17.41 -30.09 -7.12
C ALA A 158 -17.44 -31.33 -8.04
N SER A 159 -17.09 -31.18 -9.31
CA SER A 159 -17.16 -32.26 -10.31
C SER A 159 -15.91 -33.15 -10.42
N ARG A 160 -14.78 -32.79 -9.78
CA ARG A 160 -13.46 -33.45 -10.01
C ARG A 160 -12.65 -33.72 -8.74
N GLY A 161 -13.32 -34.11 -7.66
CA GLY A 161 -12.78 -34.23 -6.28
C GLY A 161 -11.66 -35.24 -5.99
N LEU A 162 -10.80 -35.61 -6.94
CA LEU A 162 -9.58 -36.41 -6.70
C LEU A 162 -8.36 -36.02 -7.56
N VAL A 163 -8.51 -35.22 -8.62
CA VAL A 163 -7.46 -35.03 -9.65
C VAL A 163 -6.42 -33.94 -9.29
N MET A 164 -6.78 -33.00 -8.40
CA MET A 164 -5.94 -31.83 -8.11
C MET A 164 -4.52 -32.14 -7.61
N LYS A 165 -4.30 -33.21 -6.83
CA LYS A 165 -2.97 -33.46 -6.22
C LYS A 165 -1.92 -34.05 -7.19
N ALA A 166 -2.32 -34.56 -8.35
CA ALA A 166 -1.40 -35.24 -9.28
C ALA A 166 -0.75 -34.28 -10.32
N GLN A 167 -1.49 -33.30 -10.84
CA GLN A 167 -0.96 -32.31 -11.79
C GLN A 167 -0.11 -31.22 -11.12
N LEU A 168 -0.34 -30.97 -9.83
CA LEU A 168 0.43 -30.05 -8.99
C LEU A 168 1.92 -30.40 -8.91
N LEU A 169 2.26 -31.69 -8.88
CA LEU A 169 3.64 -32.16 -8.89
C LEU A 169 4.33 -31.92 -10.26
N LEU A 170 3.55 -31.89 -11.34
CA LEU A 170 4.05 -31.75 -12.71
C LEU A 170 4.41 -30.29 -13.01
N CYS A 171 3.60 -29.32 -12.59
CA CYS A 171 3.92 -27.89 -12.77
C CYS A 171 5.16 -27.44 -12.00
N CYS A 172 5.45 -27.97 -10.81
CA CYS A 172 6.71 -27.70 -10.12
C CYS A 172 7.94 -28.27 -10.84
N LEU A 173 7.78 -29.32 -11.65
CA LEU A 173 8.82 -29.85 -12.54
C LEU A 173 8.94 -29.05 -13.85
N CYS A 174 7.89 -28.31 -14.24
CA CYS A 174 7.88 -27.48 -15.45
C CYS A 174 8.68 -26.16 -15.36
N ARG A 175 9.47 -25.89 -14.31
CA ARG A 175 10.58 -24.89 -14.35
C ARG A 175 11.77 -25.37 -15.22
N LEU A 176 11.49 -26.11 -16.28
CA LEU A 176 12.40 -26.66 -17.28
C LEU A 176 11.90 -26.28 -18.70
N GLU A 177 11.69 -24.99 -18.92
CA GLU A 177 11.25 -24.40 -20.20
C GLU A 177 12.35 -24.41 -21.29
N SER A 178 13.00 -25.56 -21.51
CA SER A 178 14.04 -25.71 -22.53
C SER A 178 13.97 -27.00 -23.36
N MET A 179 13.04 -27.93 -23.09
CA MET A 179 13.01 -29.23 -23.78
C MET A 179 11.64 -29.80 -24.22
N LEU A 180 10.54 -29.05 -24.16
CA LEU A 180 9.24 -29.51 -24.65
C LEU A 180 8.74 -28.66 -25.83
N SER A 181 8.56 -29.31 -26.99
CA SER A 181 8.10 -28.72 -28.24
C SER A 181 6.58 -28.50 -28.27
N GLU A 182 6.10 -27.67 -29.20
CA GLU A 182 4.70 -27.25 -29.35
C GLU A 182 3.68 -28.39 -29.51
N GLU A 183 4.11 -29.61 -29.86
CA GLU A 183 3.21 -30.75 -30.15
C GLU A 183 2.49 -31.33 -28.90
N TYR A 184 2.92 -31.01 -27.68
CA TYR A 184 2.35 -31.62 -26.46
C TYR A 184 1.20 -30.85 -25.78
N TYR A 185 0.73 -29.72 -26.35
CA TYR A 185 -0.38 -28.92 -25.80
C TYR A 185 -1.79 -29.53 -26.01
N GLY A 186 -1.91 -30.64 -26.75
CA GLY A 186 -3.21 -31.07 -27.31
C GLY A 186 -4.10 -32.00 -26.47
N PHE A 187 -3.67 -32.56 -25.33
CA PHE A 187 -4.33 -33.78 -24.79
C PHE A 187 -4.54 -33.91 -23.26
N LEU A 188 -4.53 -32.82 -22.48
CA LEU A 188 -4.92 -32.85 -21.07
C LEU A 188 -5.93 -31.73 -20.73
N PRO A 189 -7.12 -32.03 -20.18
CA PRO A 189 -8.07 -31.01 -19.77
C PRO A 189 -7.61 -30.36 -18.46
N PHE A 190 -7.04 -29.16 -18.56
CA PHE A 190 -6.70 -28.30 -17.42
C PHE A 190 -7.91 -28.14 -16.48
N THR A 191 -7.69 -28.21 -15.18
CA THR A 191 -8.73 -27.99 -14.16
C THR A 191 -8.67 -26.56 -13.63
N GLU A 192 -9.81 -25.93 -13.37
CA GLU A 192 -9.91 -24.51 -13.00
C GLU A 192 -9.07 -24.12 -11.76
N SER A 193 -8.99 -24.97 -10.73
CA SER A 193 -8.15 -24.70 -9.54
C SER A 193 -6.64 -24.74 -9.81
N HIS A 194 -6.20 -25.48 -10.85
CA HIS A 194 -4.81 -25.41 -11.32
C HIS A 194 -4.56 -24.12 -12.10
N MET A 195 -5.57 -23.59 -12.82
CA MET A 195 -5.43 -22.28 -13.47
C MET A 195 -5.21 -21.20 -12.43
N ILE A 196 -6.05 -21.09 -11.39
CA ILE A 196 -5.90 -20.05 -10.35
C ILE A 196 -4.48 -20.05 -9.75
N LEU A 197 -3.95 -21.23 -9.41
CA LEU A 197 -2.59 -21.35 -8.85
C LEU A 197 -1.49 -20.95 -9.85
N CYS A 198 -1.51 -21.50 -11.07
CA CYS A 198 -0.53 -21.16 -12.10
C CYS A 198 -0.61 -19.68 -12.49
N THR A 199 -1.82 -19.14 -12.60
CA THR A 199 -2.11 -17.73 -12.85
C THR A 199 -1.62 -16.83 -11.71
N CYS A 200 -1.72 -17.21 -10.44
CA CYS A 200 -1.12 -16.45 -9.34
C CYS A 200 0.41 -16.40 -9.47
N ILE A 201 1.07 -17.51 -9.83
CA ILE A 201 2.53 -17.53 -10.03
C ILE A 201 2.92 -16.69 -11.26
N VAL A 202 2.27 -16.88 -12.41
CA VAL A 202 2.49 -16.04 -13.62
C VAL A 202 2.22 -14.56 -13.34
N ARG A 203 1.24 -14.24 -12.49
CA ARG A 203 0.95 -12.86 -12.05
C ARG A 203 2.07 -12.29 -11.17
N TYR A 204 2.71 -13.09 -10.31
CA TYR A 204 3.91 -12.66 -9.58
C TYR A 204 5.02 -12.32 -10.58
N ASP A 205 5.31 -13.21 -11.52
CA ASP A 205 6.36 -13.01 -12.53
C ASP A 205 6.08 -11.74 -13.38
N LEU A 206 4.83 -11.49 -13.77
CA LEU A 206 4.41 -10.28 -14.48
C LEU A 206 4.52 -8.99 -13.65
N LEU A 207 4.17 -9.02 -12.35
CA LEU A 207 4.33 -7.86 -11.45
C LEU A 207 5.80 -7.50 -11.25
N ILE A 208 6.69 -8.50 -11.20
CA ILE A 208 8.14 -8.31 -11.08
C ILE A 208 8.75 -7.86 -12.43
N ALA A 209 8.29 -8.43 -13.56
CA ALA A 209 8.74 -8.04 -14.89
C ALA A 209 8.45 -6.56 -15.22
N HIS A 210 7.31 -6.03 -14.76
CA HIS A 210 6.92 -4.63 -14.93
C HIS A 210 7.15 -3.76 -13.68
N LYS A 211 8.12 -4.15 -12.83
CA LYS A 211 8.39 -3.46 -11.55
C LYS A 211 8.76 -1.99 -11.71
N GLU A 212 9.47 -1.62 -12.77
CA GLU A 212 9.87 -0.23 -13.03
C GLU A 212 8.65 0.61 -13.47
N GLU A 213 7.83 0.10 -14.40
CA GLU A 213 6.65 0.80 -14.92
C GLU A 213 5.55 0.93 -13.86
N LEU A 214 5.33 -0.10 -13.04
CA LEU A 214 4.44 -0.04 -11.89
C LEU A 214 4.96 0.94 -10.83
N GLY A 215 6.27 0.95 -10.56
CA GLY A 215 6.89 1.95 -9.68
C GLY A 215 6.69 3.38 -10.19
N GLN A 216 6.89 3.59 -11.50
CA GLN A 216 6.66 4.86 -12.19
C GLN A 216 5.19 5.31 -12.09
N LEU A 217 4.23 4.39 -12.27
CA LEU A 217 2.81 4.69 -12.14
C LEU A 217 2.41 5.07 -10.71
N ILE A 218 2.89 4.32 -9.71
CA ILE A 218 2.66 4.62 -8.29
C ILE A 218 3.22 6.00 -7.92
N THR A 219 4.46 6.33 -8.32
CA THR A 219 5.04 7.65 -8.07
C THR A 219 4.27 8.77 -8.77
N LEU A 220 3.77 8.56 -9.99
CA LEU A 220 2.95 9.55 -10.72
C LEU A 220 1.64 9.89 -10.00
N GLU A 221 0.87 8.90 -9.51
CA GLU A 221 -0.45 9.16 -8.93
C GLU A 221 -0.44 9.36 -7.40
N GLN A 222 0.53 8.79 -6.69
CA GLN A 222 0.58 8.82 -5.22
C GLN A 222 1.69 9.75 -4.68
N GLY A 223 2.79 9.94 -5.43
CA GLY A 223 3.86 10.89 -5.10
C GLY A 223 5.08 10.33 -4.38
N LYS A 224 5.04 9.12 -3.78
CA LYS A 224 6.21 8.56 -3.06
C LYS A 224 7.44 8.42 -3.98
N PRO A 225 8.67 8.52 -3.45
CA PRO A 225 9.89 8.31 -4.23
C PRO A 225 9.88 6.99 -5.02
N LEU A 226 10.40 6.99 -6.24
CA LEU A 226 10.38 5.83 -7.15
C LEU A 226 10.99 4.57 -6.50
N LYS A 227 12.01 4.73 -5.65
CA LYS A 227 12.62 3.65 -4.87
C LYS A 227 11.65 3.03 -3.87
N GLU A 228 10.84 3.84 -3.18
CA GLU A 228 9.76 3.36 -2.31
C GLU A 228 8.64 2.68 -3.10
N ALA A 229 8.28 3.24 -4.25
CA ALA A 229 7.27 2.66 -5.14
C ALA A 229 7.69 1.28 -5.67
N MET A 230 8.92 1.14 -6.17
CA MET A 230 9.48 -0.16 -6.58
C MET A 230 9.60 -1.14 -5.41
N GLY A 231 9.90 -0.65 -4.20
CA GLY A 231 9.87 -1.45 -2.97
C GLY A 231 8.46 -1.95 -2.63
N GLU A 232 7.44 -1.11 -2.82
CA GLU A 232 6.04 -1.52 -2.72
C GLU A 232 5.67 -2.56 -3.78
N VAL A 233 6.14 -2.46 -5.02
CA VAL A 233 5.82 -3.46 -6.06
C VAL A 233 6.34 -4.85 -5.65
N SER A 234 7.59 -4.95 -5.16
CA SER A 234 8.11 -6.22 -4.64
C SER A 234 7.33 -6.73 -3.42
N TYR A 235 7.00 -5.86 -2.46
CA TYR A 235 6.19 -6.23 -1.29
C TYR A 235 4.74 -6.61 -1.66
N GLY A 236 4.16 -5.97 -2.69
CA GLY A 236 2.85 -6.31 -3.21
C GLY A 236 2.87 -7.67 -3.91
N ALA A 237 3.90 -7.93 -4.71
CA ALA A 237 4.08 -9.19 -5.41
C ALA A 237 4.30 -10.37 -4.45
N SER A 238 5.04 -10.20 -3.34
CA SER A 238 5.30 -11.30 -2.39
C SER A 238 4.02 -11.88 -1.77
N PHE A 239 2.97 -11.09 -1.53
CA PHE A 239 1.66 -11.64 -1.12
C PHE A 239 1.03 -12.55 -2.19
N ILE A 240 1.21 -12.25 -3.47
CA ILE A 240 0.67 -13.10 -4.56
C ILE A 240 1.43 -14.44 -4.60
N GLU A 241 2.75 -14.42 -4.47
CA GLU A 241 3.57 -15.63 -4.37
C GLU A 241 3.22 -16.44 -3.11
N PHE A 242 3.21 -15.80 -1.94
CA PHE A 242 2.92 -16.42 -0.65
C PHE A 242 1.54 -17.10 -0.64
N TYR A 243 0.48 -16.42 -1.08
CA TYR A 243 -0.86 -17.04 -1.10
C TYR A 243 -1.05 -18.03 -2.25
N ALA A 244 -0.30 -17.94 -3.36
CA ALA A 244 -0.20 -19.04 -4.31
C ALA A 244 0.37 -20.29 -3.62
N GLU A 245 1.35 -20.12 -2.72
CA GLU A 245 1.82 -21.23 -1.93
C GLU A 245 0.78 -21.79 -0.95
N GLU A 246 0.18 -20.92 -0.14
CA GLU A 246 -0.78 -21.30 0.90
C GLU A 246 -2.10 -21.87 0.33
N ALA A 247 -2.46 -21.59 -0.93
CA ALA A 247 -3.55 -22.27 -1.64
C ALA A 247 -3.41 -23.81 -1.63
N LYS A 248 -2.17 -24.34 -1.52
CA LYS A 248 -1.87 -25.77 -1.42
C LYS A 248 -1.93 -26.30 0.03
N ARG A 249 -2.02 -25.42 1.02
CA ARG A 249 -1.86 -25.68 2.47
C ARG A 249 -3.14 -25.40 3.28
N VAL A 250 -4.30 -25.31 2.61
CA VAL A 250 -5.62 -25.30 3.25
C VAL A 250 -5.94 -26.70 3.81
N TYR A 251 -5.43 -26.95 5.02
CA TYR A 251 -5.66 -28.17 5.79
C TYR A 251 -7.00 -28.11 6.55
N GLY A 252 -7.40 -29.25 7.10
CA GLY A 252 -8.33 -29.24 8.22
C GLY A 252 -8.24 -30.52 9.05
N ASP A 253 -8.84 -30.46 10.22
CA ASP A 253 -8.70 -31.41 11.32
C ASP A 253 -9.66 -32.62 11.25
N ILE A 254 -9.19 -33.77 11.72
CA ILE A 254 -10.04 -34.93 12.06
C ILE A 254 -10.24 -34.94 13.57
N ILE A 255 -11.46 -34.61 14.01
CA ILE A 255 -11.78 -34.47 15.43
C ILE A 255 -12.18 -35.84 16.02
N PRO A 256 -11.64 -36.26 17.18
CA PRO A 256 -12.09 -37.47 17.86
C PRO A 256 -13.57 -37.41 18.22
N ALA A 257 -14.34 -38.46 17.88
CA ALA A 257 -15.75 -38.52 18.22
C ALA A 257 -15.98 -38.78 19.72
N THR A 258 -16.95 -38.07 20.31
CA THR A 258 -17.37 -38.28 21.70
C THR A 258 -18.29 -39.50 21.88
N LEU A 259 -18.82 -40.05 20.77
CA LEU A 259 -19.68 -41.23 20.74
C LEU A 259 -19.05 -42.29 19.83
N GLY A 260 -19.02 -43.56 20.27
CA GLY A 260 -18.23 -44.62 19.62
C GLY A 260 -18.75 -45.09 18.25
N ASP A 261 -20.06 -44.92 18.01
CA ASP A 261 -20.79 -45.15 16.75
C ASP A 261 -20.67 -43.96 15.77
N ARG A 262 -20.07 -42.85 16.22
CA ARG A 262 -19.84 -41.68 15.38
C ARG A 262 -18.39 -41.58 14.99
N ARG A 263 -18.18 -40.82 13.94
CA ARG A 263 -16.88 -40.24 13.63
C ARG A 263 -17.14 -38.78 13.28
N TYR A 264 -16.46 -37.84 13.95
CA TYR A 264 -16.44 -36.44 13.51
C TYR A 264 -15.44 -36.34 12.37
N LEU A 265 -15.87 -36.95 11.27
CA LEU A 265 -15.12 -37.10 10.06
C LEU A 265 -15.17 -35.79 9.31
N SER A 266 -14.07 -35.06 9.44
CA SER A 266 -13.44 -34.56 8.24
C SER A 266 -12.78 -35.73 7.46
N SER A 267 -13.58 -36.63 6.84
CA SER A 267 -13.05 -37.83 6.14
C SER A 267 -12.78 -37.62 4.65
N ASN A 268 -12.72 -36.37 4.21
CA ASN A 268 -11.73 -35.99 3.22
C ASN A 268 -10.69 -35.13 3.95
N PRO A 269 -9.44 -35.02 3.48
CA PRO A 269 -8.34 -34.34 4.19
C PRO A 269 -8.45 -32.80 4.22
N HIS A 270 -9.68 -32.30 4.23
CA HIS A 270 -10.09 -30.92 4.36
C HIS A 270 -11.30 -30.93 5.29
N GLU A 271 -11.20 -30.29 6.46
CA GLU A 271 -12.40 -29.61 6.95
C GLU A 271 -12.89 -28.75 5.80
N PHE A 272 -14.20 -28.62 5.64
CA PHE A 272 -14.72 -27.87 4.52
C PHE A 272 -14.56 -26.36 4.78
N LEU A 273 -13.31 -25.89 4.88
CA LEU A 273 -12.86 -24.55 4.60
C LEU A 273 -13.18 -24.28 3.12
N GLN A 274 -14.36 -23.73 2.89
CA GLN A 274 -14.82 -23.36 1.54
C GLN A 274 -14.68 -21.85 1.37
N PRO A 275 -14.41 -21.35 0.15
CA PRO A 275 -14.43 -19.92 -0.11
C PRO A 275 -15.75 -19.30 0.33
N VAL A 276 -15.67 -18.19 1.06
CA VAL A 276 -16.83 -17.48 1.61
C VAL A 276 -17.83 -17.10 0.51
N GLY A 277 -17.34 -16.62 -0.64
CA GLY A 277 -18.14 -16.24 -1.80
C GLY A 277 -17.57 -15.04 -2.55
N VAL A 278 -18.47 -14.18 -3.03
CA VAL A 278 -18.08 -12.88 -3.61
C VAL A 278 -17.60 -11.96 -2.48
N VAL A 279 -16.45 -11.32 -2.71
CA VAL A 279 -15.80 -10.39 -1.78
C VAL A 279 -15.87 -8.97 -2.33
N GLY A 280 -16.36 -8.02 -1.54
CA GLY A 280 -16.15 -6.60 -1.76
C GLY A 280 -14.84 -6.16 -1.13
N ALA A 281 -13.85 -5.76 -1.93
CA ALA A 281 -12.57 -5.26 -1.44
C ALA A 281 -12.47 -3.75 -1.65
N ILE A 282 -12.16 -2.98 -0.61
CA ILE A 282 -12.05 -1.52 -0.68
C ILE A 282 -10.66 -1.11 -0.16
N THR A 283 -9.87 -0.45 -1.00
CA THR A 283 -8.46 -0.12 -0.70
C THR A 283 -8.17 1.40 -0.66
N PRO A 284 -7.22 1.83 0.18
CA PRO A 284 -6.81 3.23 0.32
C PRO A 284 -5.73 3.59 -0.72
N TRP A 285 -5.33 4.85 -0.72
CA TRP A 285 -4.36 5.42 -1.67
C TRP A 285 -2.90 5.28 -1.28
N ASN A 286 -2.60 5.02 -0.02
CA ASN A 286 -1.23 5.18 0.48
C ASN A 286 -0.29 4.03 0.08
N PHE A 287 -0.83 2.84 -0.16
CA PHE A 287 -0.13 1.69 -0.74
C PHE A 287 -1.02 1.08 -1.84
N PRO A 288 -1.09 1.74 -3.01
CA PRO A 288 -2.10 1.48 -4.03
C PRO A 288 -1.97 0.09 -4.68
N LEU A 289 -0.81 -0.57 -4.61
CA LEU A 289 -0.64 -1.95 -5.08
C LEU A 289 -0.71 -2.96 -3.93
N ALA A 290 0.05 -2.74 -2.85
CA ALA A 290 0.18 -3.75 -1.79
C ALA A 290 -1.13 -3.96 -1.03
N MET A 291 -1.98 -2.94 -0.88
CA MET A 291 -3.31 -3.10 -0.28
C MET A 291 -4.25 -3.94 -1.16
N ILE A 292 -4.04 -3.97 -2.47
CA ILE A 292 -4.79 -4.81 -3.40
C ILE A 292 -4.34 -6.25 -3.28
N THR A 293 -3.03 -6.52 -3.37
CA THR A 293 -2.52 -7.90 -3.35
C THR A 293 -2.73 -8.58 -2.01
N ARG A 294 -2.64 -7.85 -0.89
CA ARG A 294 -3.01 -8.32 0.47
C ARG A 294 -4.45 -8.83 0.60
N LYS A 295 -5.37 -8.34 -0.24
CA LYS A 295 -6.81 -8.67 -0.21
C LYS A 295 -7.22 -9.62 -1.33
N VAL A 296 -6.78 -9.34 -2.55
CA VAL A 296 -7.08 -10.11 -3.77
C VAL A 296 -6.28 -11.42 -3.79
N GLY A 297 -5.02 -11.42 -3.37
CA GLY A 297 -4.18 -12.62 -3.26
C GLY A 297 -4.85 -13.77 -2.48
N PRO A 298 -5.19 -13.58 -1.18
CA PRO A 298 -5.81 -14.64 -0.39
C PRO A 298 -7.24 -14.96 -0.84
N ALA A 299 -8.01 -13.96 -1.28
CA ALA A 299 -9.35 -14.20 -1.82
C ALA A 299 -9.32 -15.18 -3.01
N LEU A 300 -8.47 -14.91 -4.01
CA LEU A 300 -8.34 -15.77 -5.19
C LEU A 300 -7.73 -17.12 -4.83
N ALA A 301 -6.71 -17.16 -3.96
CA ALA A 301 -6.11 -18.40 -3.46
C ALA A 301 -7.12 -19.32 -2.77
N CYS A 302 -8.10 -18.77 -2.05
CA CYS A 302 -9.20 -19.51 -1.43
C CYS A 302 -10.29 -19.97 -2.44
N GLY A 303 -10.28 -19.46 -3.68
CA GLY A 303 -11.34 -19.69 -4.67
C GLY A 303 -12.54 -18.73 -4.57
N CYS A 304 -12.37 -17.57 -3.95
CA CYS A 304 -13.36 -16.48 -3.96
C CYS A 304 -13.27 -15.67 -5.27
N THR A 305 -14.28 -14.87 -5.56
CA THR A 305 -14.24 -13.81 -6.59
C THR A 305 -14.31 -12.43 -5.95
N VAL A 306 -13.80 -11.40 -6.63
CA VAL A 306 -13.61 -10.07 -6.03
C VAL A 306 -14.21 -8.96 -6.89
N VAL A 307 -14.92 -8.05 -6.21
CA VAL A 307 -15.24 -6.71 -6.71
C VAL A 307 -14.38 -5.73 -5.92
N LEU A 308 -13.38 -5.14 -6.58
CA LEU A 308 -12.40 -4.22 -6.00
C LEU A 308 -12.81 -2.77 -6.26
N LYS A 309 -12.81 -1.95 -5.21
CA LYS A 309 -12.89 -0.49 -5.27
C LYS A 309 -11.58 0.12 -4.77
N PRO A 310 -10.72 0.65 -5.65
CA PRO A 310 -9.52 1.39 -5.25
C PRO A 310 -9.85 2.82 -4.79
N SER A 311 -8.88 3.53 -4.25
CA SER A 311 -9.01 4.95 -3.96
C SER A 311 -9.12 5.78 -5.25
N GLU A 312 -9.97 6.80 -5.23
CA GLU A 312 -10.19 7.77 -6.31
C GLU A 312 -8.92 8.58 -6.62
N LEU A 313 -8.04 8.73 -5.63
CA LEU A 313 -6.77 9.45 -5.76
C LEU A 313 -5.70 8.63 -6.49
N THR A 314 -5.78 7.31 -6.45
CA THR A 314 -4.74 6.40 -6.97
C THR A 314 -5.33 5.13 -7.62
N PRO A 315 -6.23 5.24 -8.62
CA PRO A 315 -6.86 4.07 -9.22
C PRO A 315 -5.98 3.38 -10.26
N LEU A 316 -5.00 4.07 -10.88
CA LEU A 316 -4.34 3.60 -12.10
C LEU A 316 -3.48 2.37 -11.84
N THR A 317 -2.77 2.32 -10.71
CA THR A 317 -2.03 1.13 -10.26
C THR A 317 -2.95 -0.08 -10.10
N ALA A 318 -4.20 0.13 -9.65
CA ALA A 318 -5.18 -0.96 -9.53
C ALA A 318 -5.59 -1.52 -10.90
N LEU A 319 -5.72 -0.65 -11.90
CA LEU A 319 -6.09 -1.05 -13.26
C LEU A 319 -4.90 -1.71 -13.98
N ALA A 320 -3.67 -1.22 -13.79
CA ALA A 320 -2.47 -1.88 -14.28
C ALA A 320 -2.31 -3.29 -13.67
N ALA A 321 -2.52 -3.43 -12.37
CA ALA A 321 -2.50 -4.73 -11.69
C ALA A 321 -3.64 -5.68 -12.14
N ALA A 322 -4.76 -5.13 -12.60
CA ALA A 322 -5.88 -5.89 -13.16
C ALA A 322 -5.63 -6.32 -14.61
N GLU A 323 -4.99 -5.48 -15.43
CA GLU A 323 -4.50 -5.87 -16.75
C GLU A 323 -3.49 -7.03 -16.66
N LEU A 324 -2.51 -6.94 -15.75
CA LEU A 324 -1.56 -8.03 -15.53
C LEU A 324 -2.24 -9.30 -15.01
N ALA A 325 -3.34 -9.17 -14.28
CA ALA A 325 -4.15 -10.31 -13.86
C ALA A 325 -4.90 -10.97 -15.04
N LEU A 326 -5.41 -10.19 -16.00
CA LEU A 326 -5.98 -10.71 -17.25
C LEU A 326 -4.92 -11.40 -18.10
N GLN A 327 -3.73 -10.80 -18.25
CA GLN A 327 -2.61 -11.38 -18.98
C GLN A 327 -2.11 -12.71 -18.35
N ALA A 328 -2.16 -12.82 -17.03
CA ALA A 328 -1.89 -14.07 -16.31
C ALA A 328 -2.98 -15.15 -16.48
N GLY A 329 -4.12 -14.81 -17.10
CA GLY A 329 -5.23 -15.75 -17.35
C GLY A 329 -6.30 -15.81 -16.27
N ILE A 330 -6.45 -14.77 -15.42
CA ILE A 330 -7.61 -14.70 -14.50
C ILE A 330 -8.91 -14.69 -15.32
N PRO A 331 -9.85 -15.62 -15.08
CA PRO A 331 -11.09 -15.68 -15.87
C PRO A 331 -11.96 -14.42 -15.73
N PRO A 332 -12.75 -14.07 -16.76
CA PRO A 332 -13.78 -13.03 -16.67
C PRO A 332 -14.64 -13.16 -15.42
N GLY A 333 -14.91 -12.03 -14.76
CA GLY A 333 -15.71 -11.96 -13.54
C GLY A 333 -15.01 -12.39 -12.24
N VAL A 334 -13.88 -13.10 -12.29
CA VAL A 334 -13.16 -13.52 -11.07
C VAL A 334 -12.52 -12.32 -10.34
N LEU A 335 -12.02 -11.34 -11.09
CA LEU A 335 -11.59 -10.03 -10.58
C LEU A 335 -12.29 -8.92 -11.40
N ASN A 336 -12.99 -8.03 -10.70
CA ASN A 336 -13.60 -6.83 -11.25
C ASN A 336 -13.07 -5.61 -10.50
N VAL A 337 -12.93 -4.47 -11.18
CA VAL A 337 -12.44 -3.21 -10.61
C VAL A 337 -13.41 -2.09 -10.98
N VAL A 338 -14.06 -1.51 -9.96
CA VAL A 338 -15.05 -0.43 -10.08
C VAL A 338 -14.55 0.77 -9.28
N MET A 339 -14.48 1.94 -9.91
CA MET A 339 -13.91 3.15 -9.30
C MET A 339 -14.84 4.35 -9.53
N GLY A 340 -14.89 5.29 -8.59
CA GLY A 340 -15.81 6.42 -8.63
C GLY A 340 -16.44 6.69 -7.28
N LYS A 341 -17.75 6.86 -7.23
CA LYS A 341 -18.54 7.35 -6.10
C LYS A 341 -18.48 6.38 -4.91
N ALA A 342 -17.52 6.56 -3.98
CA ALA A 342 -17.35 5.68 -2.82
C ALA A 342 -18.62 5.34 -2.01
N PRO A 343 -19.54 6.28 -1.72
CA PRO A 343 -20.80 5.95 -1.06
C PRO A 343 -21.64 4.97 -1.89
N ASP A 344 -21.92 5.29 -3.15
CA ASP A 344 -22.77 4.50 -4.05
C ASP A 344 -22.23 3.07 -4.26
N ILE A 345 -20.91 2.94 -4.46
CA ILE A 345 -20.23 1.64 -4.62
C ILE A 345 -20.27 0.87 -3.28
N GLY A 346 -19.99 1.54 -2.16
CA GLY A 346 -20.03 0.94 -0.83
C GLY A 346 -21.42 0.43 -0.46
N ASP A 347 -22.46 1.24 -0.67
CA ASP A 347 -23.85 0.90 -0.38
C ASP A 347 -24.34 -0.25 -1.26
N ALA A 348 -23.94 -0.31 -2.54
CA ALA A 348 -24.23 -1.44 -3.43
C ALA A 348 -23.58 -2.75 -2.94
N LEU A 349 -22.30 -2.71 -2.56
CA LEU A 349 -21.59 -3.87 -1.98
C LEU A 349 -22.23 -4.34 -0.66
N LEU A 350 -22.71 -3.41 0.17
CA LEU A 350 -23.36 -3.71 1.44
C LEU A 350 -24.78 -4.28 1.27
N ALA A 351 -25.56 -3.75 0.32
CA ALA A 351 -26.95 -4.13 0.07
C ALA A 351 -27.08 -5.51 -0.61
N SER A 352 -26.15 -5.90 -1.48
CA SER A 352 -26.24 -7.19 -2.19
C SER A 352 -26.10 -8.39 -1.25
N HIS A 353 -26.96 -9.40 -1.41
CA HIS A 353 -26.85 -10.69 -0.71
C HIS A 353 -25.79 -11.64 -1.31
N GLU A 354 -25.28 -11.34 -2.50
CA GLU A 354 -24.26 -12.16 -3.18
C GLU A 354 -22.86 -11.89 -2.62
N VAL A 355 -22.59 -10.64 -2.23
CA VAL A 355 -21.38 -10.23 -1.49
C VAL A 355 -21.48 -10.74 -0.05
N ARG A 356 -20.60 -11.66 0.32
CA ARG A 356 -20.61 -12.32 1.65
C ARG A 356 -19.49 -11.87 2.59
N LYS A 357 -18.46 -11.22 2.05
CA LYS A 357 -17.36 -10.62 2.81
C LYS A 357 -17.10 -9.20 2.31
N ILE A 358 -16.85 -8.27 3.23
CA ILE A 358 -16.19 -7.01 2.94
C ILE A 358 -14.80 -7.04 3.57
N THR A 359 -13.79 -6.60 2.83
CA THR A 359 -12.45 -6.32 3.35
C THR A 359 -12.08 -4.87 3.02
N PHE A 360 -11.76 -4.09 4.05
CA PHE A 360 -11.52 -2.65 3.94
C PHE A 360 -10.23 -2.26 4.65
N THR A 361 -9.45 -1.38 4.02
CA THR A 361 -8.38 -0.65 4.70
C THR A 361 -8.61 0.86 4.53
N GLY A 362 -8.54 1.64 5.61
CA GLY A 362 -8.76 3.09 5.56
C GLY A 362 -9.15 3.70 6.90
N SER A 363 -9.93 4.77 6.91
CA SER A 363 -10.25 5.50 8.15
C SER A 363 -11.20 4.72 9.06
N THR A 364 -10.98 4.80 10.38
CA THR A 364 -11.84 4.17 11.40
C THR A 364 -13.29 4.63 11.33
N ALA A 365 -13.54 5.87 10.89
CA ALA A 365 -14.88 6.40 10.67
C ALA A 365 -15.63 5.68 9.54
N VAL A 366 -14.96 5.40 8.42
CA VAL A 366 -15.55 4.63 7.30
C VAL A 366 -15.66 3.16 7.68
N GLY A 367 -14.66 2.57 8.34
CA GLY A 367 -14.73 1.20 8.84
C GLY A 367 -15.95 0.92 9.73
N LYS A 368 -16.28 1.85 10.65
CA LYS A 368 -17.49 1.78 11.48
C LYS A 368 -18.79 1.86 10.66
N LYS A 369 -18.85 2.69 9.61
CA LYS A 369 -20.01 2.76 8.70
C LYS A 369 -20.19 1.44 7.94
N LEU A 370 -19.11 0.91 7.35
CA LEU A 370 -19.12 -0.37 6.65
C LEU A 370 -19.53 -1.52 7.59
N MET A 371 -19.03 -1.55 8.82
CA MET A 371 -19.41 -2.53 9.84
C MET A 371 -20.90 -2.46 10.18
N ALA A 372 -21.44 -1.26 10.38
CA ALA A 372 -22.86 -1.06 10.67
C ALA A 372 -23.76 -1.49 9.49
N GLY A 373 -23.38 -1.19 8.25
CA GLY A 373 -24.11 -1.64 7.07
C GLY A 373 -24.04 -3.16 6.85
N ALA A 374 -22.87 -3.76 7.08
CA ALA A 374 -22.63 -5.19 6.88
C ALA A 374 -23.48 -6.06 7.83
N ALA A 375 -23.85 -5.53 9.00
CA ALA A 375 -24.76 -6.20 9.93
C ALA A 375 -26.14 -6.52 9.31
N GLY A 376 -26.61 -5.72 8.33
CA GLY A 376 -27.90 -5.94 7.66
C GLY A 376 -27.99 -7.25 6.87
N THR A 377 -26.85 -7.84 6.50
CA THR A 377 -26.77 -9.16 5.84
C THR A 377 -25.77 -10.11 6.50
N VAL A 378 -25.28 -9.77 7.70
CA VAL A 378 -24.32 -10.53 8.51
C VAL A 378 -23.06 -10.94 7.72
N LYS A 379 -22.52 -10.00 6.91
CA LYS A 379 -21.30 -10.27 6.13
C LYS A 379 -20.08 -10.48 7.03
N ARG A 380 -19.14 -11.33 6.60
CA ARG A 380 -17.79 -11.35 7.18
C ARG A 380 -17.08 -10.01 6.95
N LEU A 381 -16.25 -9.60 7.90
CA LEU A 381 -15.52 -8.33 7.87
C LEU A 381 -14.05 -8.54 8.19
N SER A 382 -13.17 -8.02 7.34
CA SER A 382 -11.79 -7.67 7.73
C SER A 382 -11.65 -6.16 7.63
N LEU A 383 -11.15 -5.53 8.68
CA LEU A 383 -11.02 -4.07 8.78
C LEU A 383 -9.61 -3.74 9.24
N GLU A 384 -8.88 -2.95 8.46
CA GLU A 384 -7.57 -2.40 8.84
C GLU A 384 -7.70 -0.88 8.89
N LEU A 385 -7.70 -0.32 10.09
CA LEU A 385 -8.17 1.04 10.39
C LEU A 385 -7.04 1.94 10.92
N GLY A 386 -7.40 3.13 11.40
CA GLY A 386 -6.44 4.14 11.85
C GLY A 386 -5.54 3.66 12.99
N GLY A 387 -4.29 4.12 12.97
CA GLY A 387 -3.28 3.84 13.99
C GLY A 387 -3.17 4.98 15.01
N ASN A 388 -2.30 4.77 16.00
CA ASN A 388 -1.68 5.83 16.81
C ASN A 388 -0.40 5.22 17.43
N ALA A 389 0.54 4.86 16.57
CA ALA A 389 1.66 4.00 16.94
C ALA A 389 2.66 4.71 17.88
N PRO A 390 2.94 4.17 19.07
CA PRO A 390 4.01 4.62 19.92
C PRO A 390 5.34 4.01 19.47
N CYS A 391 6.40 4.81 19.44
CA CYS A 391 7.78 4.37 19.34
C CYS A 391 8.47 4.69 20.68
N ILE A 392 8.76 3.67 21.49
CA ILE A 392 9.30 3.82 22.85
C ILE A 392 10.81 3.59 22.81
N VAL A 393 11.60 4.55 23.29
CA VAL A 393 13.06 4.48 23.34
C VAL A 393 13.55 4.57 24.78
N PHE A 394 14.06 3.46 25.32
CA PHE A 394 14.57 3.35 26.69
C PHE A 394 16.04 3.81 26.80
N ASP A 395 16.49 4.17 28.01
CA ASP A 395 17.86 4.65 28.29
C ASP A 395 18.97 3.67 27.88
N ASP A 396 18.66 2.38 27.80
CA ASP A 396 19.57 1.32 27.36
C ASP A 396 19.40 0.90 25.90
N ALA A 397 18.61 1.64 25.11
CA ALA A 397 18.59 1.48 23.66
C ALA A 397 19.96 1.78 23.05
N ASP A 398 20.33 1.05 22.01
CA ASP A 398 21.36 1.54 21.10
C ASP A 398 20.80 2.79 20.40
N LEU A 399 21.46 3.93 20.61
CA LEU A 399 20.98 5.23 20.14
C LEU A 399 20.96 5.31 18.61
N ASP A 400 21.96 4.72 17.96
CA ASP A 400 22.04 4.70 16.51
C ASP A 400 20.94 3.80 15.96
N VAL A 401 20.73 2.61 16.52
CA VAL A 401 19.62 1.71 16.12
C VAL A 401 18.26 2.36 16.37
N ALA A 402 18.06 3.07 17.49
CA ALA A 402 16.78 3.73 17.80
C ALA A 402 16.47 4.91 16.88
N VAL A 403 17.48 5.73 16.55
CA VAL A 403 17.34 6.77 15.52
C VAL A 403 17.08 6.11 14.17
N LYS A 404 17.89 5.11 13.79
CA LYS A 404 17.74 4.27 12.56
C LYS A 404 16.48 3.40 12.52
N GLY A 405 15.71 3.33 13.59
CA GLY A 405 14.38 2.74 13.60
C GLY A 405 13.25 3.74 13.36
N SER A 406 13.53 5.06 13.46
CA SER A 406 12.50 6.10 13.64
C SER A 406 12.31 7.14 12.51
N THR A 407 13.02 7.12 11.39
CA THR A 407 12.97 8.08 10.24
C THR A 407 12.67 7.41 8.85
N TYR A 408 13.49 7.51 7.76
CA TYR A 408 13.60 6.56 6.59
C TYR A 408 14.64 6.89 5.45
N GLN A 409 15.48 5.92 5.01
CA GLN A 409 16.10 5.71 3.67
C GLN A 409 16.55 4.22 3.47
N MET A 410 16.18 3.60 2.34
CA MET A 410 16.58 2.24 1.94
C MET A 410 17.86 2.26 1.08
N ASP A 411 18.85 1.40 1.31
CA ASP A 411 19.92 1.14 0.33
C ASP A 411 20.45 -0.31 0.25
N THR A 412 20.79 -0.70 -0.99
CA THR A 412 21.67 -1.81 -1.43
C THR A 412 21.58 -3.25 -0.91
N LEU A 413 20.55 -3.67 -0.15
CA LEU A 413 20.35 -5.11 0.16
C LEU A 413 19.51 -5.91 -0.86
N SER A 414 18.82 -5.25 -1.80
CA SER A 414 18.08 -5.92 -2.88
C SER A 414 18.97 -6.52 -3.98
N LEU A 415 20.30 -6.43 -3.87
CA LEU A 415 21.25 -7.18 -4.71
C LEU A 415 21.60 -8.54 -4.11
N LEU A 416 21.37 -8.76 -2.81
CA LEU A 416 21.68 -10.04 -2.15
C LEU A 416 20.53 -11.06 -2.27
N SER A 417 19.28 -10.62 -2.41
CA SER A 417 18.16 -11.50 -2.79
C SER A 417 18.36 -12.19 -4.15
N ASP A 418 19.11 -11.57 -5.06
CA ASP A 418 19.52 -12.18 -6.34
C ASP A 418 20.73 -13.14 -6.18
N TRP A 419 21.47 -13.06 -5.07
CA TRP A 419 22.66 -13.87 -4.79
C TRP A 419 22.38 -15.12 -3.95
N ASP A 420 21.36 -15.11 -3.08
CA ASP A 420 20.97 -16.27 -2.28
C ASP A 420 20.62 -17.50 -3.16
N GLY A 421 20.06 -17.25 -4.34
CA GLY A 421 19.78 -18.27 -5.35
C GLY A 421 21.04 -18.94 -5.93
N PHE A 422 22.19 -18.27 -5.92
CA PHE A 422 23.44 -18.82 -6.44
C PHE A 422 24.13 -19.74 -5.43
N TRP A 423 24.29 -19.30 -4.17
CA TRP A 423 24.96 -20.10 -3.14
C TRP A 423 24.14 -21.27 -2.62
N CYS A 424 22.81 -21.14 -2.50
CA CYS A 424 21.95 -22.29 -2.18
C CYS A 424 22.04 -23.40 -3.24
N ARG A 425 22.26 -23.05 -4.52
CA ARG A 425 22.48 -24.02 -5.60
C ARG A 425 23.87 -24.66 -5.56
N VAL A 426 24.90 -23.94 -5.13
CA VAL A 426 26.26 -24.51 -4.99
C VAL A 426 26.37 -25.45 -3.79
N LEU A 427 25.78 -25.08 -2.64
CA LEU A 427 25.81 -25.89 -1.41
C LEU A 427 25.06 -27.22 -1.52
N LEU A 428 24.01 -27.30 -2.35
CA LEU A 428 23.31 -28.57 -2.65
C LEU A 428 24.01 -29.46 -3.69
N ILE A 429 25.04 -28.95 -4.39
CA ILE A 429 25.75 -29.69 -5.45
C ILE A 429 27.12 -30.21 -4.99
N VAL A 430 27.74 -29.63 -3.96
CA VAL A 430 29.08 -30.03 -3.50
C VAL A 430 29.09 -30.35 -1.99
N GLY A 431 28.83 -31.61 -1.66
CA GLY A 431 28.90 -32.14 -0.30
C GLY A 431 30.33 -32.27 0.24
N GLN A 432 30.96 -31.15 0.61
CA GLN A 432 32.26 -31.09 1.29
C GLN A 432 32.21 -30.08 2.45
N PRO A 433 32.74 -30.41 3.65
CA PRO A 433 32.80 -29.48 4.77
C PRO A 433 33.89 -28.42 4.56
N ILE A 434 33.54 -27.15 4.70
CA ILE A 434 34.49 -26.02 4.63
C ILE A 434 35.24 -25.95 5.96
N THR A 435 36.57 -25.97 5.92
CA THR A 435 37.45 -26.12 7.10
C THR A 435 38.62 -25.12 7.11
N SER A 436 38.40 -23.87 6.69
CA SER A 436 39.42 -22.81 6.74
C SER A 436 38.94 -21.54 7.45
N GLU A 437 39.68 -21.14 8.50
CA GLU A 437 39.41 -19.92 9.30
C GLU A 437 39.46 -18.64 8.45
N ALA A 438 40.22 -18.63 7.35
CA ALA A 438 40.30 -17.51 6.42
C ALA A 438 38.94 -17.14 5.78
N LEU A 439 38.05 -18.11 5.55
CA LEU A 439 36.72 -17.85 4.97
C LEU A 439 35.74 -17.26 5.99
N ILE A 440 35.95 -17.51 7.28
CA ILE A 440 35.16 -16.91 8.37
C ILE A 440 35.51 -15.42 8.50
N GLN A 441 36.79 -15.07 8.34
CA GLN A 441 37.27 -13.70 8.46
C GLN A 441 36.85 -12.82 7.27
N ASP A 442 36.73 -13.39 6.06
CA ASP A 442 36.10 -12.70 4.93
C ASP A 442 34.57 -12.56 5.11
N PHE A 443 33.90 -13.54 5.74
CA PHE A 443 32.48 -13.44 6.11
C PHE A 443 32.24 -12.31 7.12
N GLU A 444 33.05 -12.20 8.17
CA GLU A 444 32.96 -11.10 9.15
C GLU A 444 33.20 -9.74 8.50
N ASN A 445 34.17 -9.63 7.58
CA ASN A 445 34.43 -8.37 6.87
C ASN A 445 33.31 -8.00 5.89
N VAL A 446 32.66 -8.96 5.21
CA VAL A 446 31.46 -8.68 4.40
C VAL A 446 30.28 -8.27 5.29
N PHE A 447 30.09 -8.92 6.44
CA PHE A 447 29.06 -8.54 7.41
C PHE A 447 29.29 -7.10 7.94
N LEU A 448 30.54 -6.75 8.26
CA LEU A 448 30.93 -5.41 8.71
C LEU A 448 30.84 -4.35 7.59
N PHE A 449 31.03 -4.71 6.32
CA PHE A 449 30.85 -3.77 5.20
C PHE A 449 29.37 -3.49 4.89
N CYS A 450 28.46 -4.40 5.25
CA CYS A 450 27.00 -4.20 5.14
C CYS A 450 26.37 -3.38 6.29
N ILE A 451 27.13 -2.93 7.30
CA ILE A 451 26.60 -2.23 8.49
C ILE A 451 26.50 -0.70 8.32
N HIS A 452 26.95 -0.14 7.19
CA HIS A 452 26.73 1.28 6.87
C HIS A 452 25.48 1.47 5.98
N TYR A 453 24.71 2.53 6.27
CA TYR A 453 23.47 2.92 5.58
C TYR A 453 22.22 2.07 5.84
N TRP A 454 21.99 1.64 7.08
CA TRP A 454 20.64 1.28 7.53
C TRP A 454 19.92 2.49 8.06
N GLU A 455 19.25 3.23 7.18
CA GLU A 455 18.60 4.46 7.60
C GLU A 455 17.09 4.27 7.84
N LEU A 456 16.80 4.27 9.13
CA LEU A 456 15.76 5.10 9.70
C LEU A 456 14.31 4.52 9.67
N ALA A 457 13.80 3.78 8.70
CA ALA A 457 12.50 3.04 8.84
C ALA A 457 11.15 3.80 9.14
N ALA A 458 10.74 4.04 10.40
CA ALA A 458 9.31 3.97 10.82
C ALA A 458 8.41 5.24 10.79
N LYS A 459 8.93 6.48 10.81
CA LYS A 459 8.07 7.70 10.83
C LYS A 459 7.90 8.36 9.46
N PHE A 460 8.95 8.41 8.66
CA PHE A 460 9.01 9.29 7.49
C PHE A 460 8.89 8.53 6.16
N ARG A 461 8.93 7.19 6.14
CA ARG A 461 8.55 6.38 4.97
C ARG A 461 7.19 6.83 4.42
N ASN A 462 7.06 6.95 3.10
CA ASN A 462 5.86 7.47 2.43
C ASN A 462 5.42 8.87 2.92
N SER A 463 6.38 9.71 3.31
CA SER A 463 6.17 11.01 3.96
C SER A 463 5.26 10.93 5.20
N GLY A 464 5.32 9.83 5.95
CA GLY A 464 4.50 9.58 7.15
C GLY A 464 3.04 9.21 6.89
N GLN A 465 2.68 8.87 5.65
CA GLN A 465 1.32 8.49 5.22
C GLN A 465 1.09 6.97 5.30
N THR A 466 1.47 6.33 6.42
CA THR A 466 1.29 4.88 6.62
C THR A 466 0.57 4.62 7.94
N CYS A 467 -0.40 3.71 7.96
CA CYS A 467 -1.18 3.36 9.18
C CYS A 467 -0.32 2.83 10.35
N VAL A 468 0.87 2.29 10.07
CA VAL A 468 1.84 1.85 11.07
C VAL A 468 2.95 2.89 11.35
N CYS A 469 2.91 4.09 10.76
CA CYS A 469 3.91 5.11 11.05
C CYS A 469 3.87 5.52 12.52
N ALA A 470 5.05 5.68 13.12
CA ALA A 470 5.17 6.16 14.49
C ALA A 470 4.46 7.53 14.63
N ASN A 471 3.37 7.59 15.40
CA ASN A 471 2.61 8.82 15.61
C ASN A 471 3.06 9.54 16.89
N ARG A 472 3.66 8.82 17.84
CA ARG A 472 4.19 9.34 19.11
C ARG A 472 5.57 8.74 19.38
N ILE A 473 6.61 9.55 19.46
CA ILE A 473 7.96 9.07 19.83
C ILE A 473 8.17 9.39 21.32
N ILE A 474 8.28 8.36 22.15
CA ILE A 474 8.23 8.42 23.61
C ILE A 474 9.63 8.00 24.10
N VAL A 475 10.42 8.95 24.60
CA VAL A 475 11.86 8.76 24.87
C VAL A 475 12.17 8.99 26.35
N GLN A 476 12.99 8.10 26.93
CA GLN A 476 13.29 8.14 28.35
C GLN A 476 14.15 9.35 28.73
N GLU A 477 13.91 9.91 29.93
CA GLU A 477 14.48 11.21 30.31
C GLU A 477 16.02 11.25 30.36
N GLY A 478 16.70 10.12 30.57
CA GLY A 478 18.16 10.04 30.63
C GLY A 478 18.86 10.17 29.28
N ILE A 479 18.17 9.83 28.19
CA ILE A 479 18.70 9.92 26.80
C ILE A 479 17.98 10.94 25.91
N TYR A 480 16.82 11.49 26.33
CA TYR A 480 15.95 12.31 25.48
C TYR A 480 16.71 13.39 24.68
N ASP A 481 17.56 14.18 25.32
CA ASP A 481 18.22 15.32 24.65
C ASP A 481 19.26 14.83 23.62
N LYS A 482 19.96 13.71 23.91
CA LYS A 482 20.87 13.06 22.95
C LYS A 482 20.11 12.49 21.76
N PHE A 483 18.97 11.85 22.01
CA PHE A 483 18.09 11.32 20.97
C PHE A 483 17.54 12.45 20.10
N ALA A 484 17.00 13.51 20.71
CA ALA A 484 16.44 14.65 19.99
C ALA A 484 17.48 15.31 19.06
N ASP A 485 18.73 15.49 19.52
CA ASP A 485 19.82 16.02 18.71
C ASP A 485 20.24 15.09 17.57
N ALA A 486 20.39 13.79 17.83
CA ALA A 486 20.78 12.80 16.82
C ALA A 486 19.68 12.60 15.77
N PHE A 487 18.43 12.47 16.22
CA PHE A 487 17.24 12.37 15.40
C PHE A 487 17.02 13.63 14.54
N SER A 488 17.27 14.83 15.09
CA SER A 488 17.18 16.09 14.33
C SER A 488 18.20 16.15 13.19
N LYS A 489 19.43 15.69 13.40
CA LYS A 489 20.45 15.61 12.33
C LYS A 489 20.04 14.63 11.24
N ALA A 490 19.45 13.49 11.60
CA ALA A 490 19.02 12.46 10.66
C ALA A 490 17.72 12.81 9.89
N VAL A 491 16.84 13.65 10.45
CA VAL A 491 15.72 14.23 9.67
C VAL A 491 16.24 15.35 8.76
N GLN A 492 17.22 16.15 9.20
CA GLN A 492 17.73 17.29 8.44
C GLN A 492 18.45 16.89 7.14
N SER A 493 18.97 15.67 7.03
CA SER A 493 19.57 15.14 5.79
C SER A 493 18.55 14.69 4.74
N MET A 494 17.25 14.60 5.08
CA MET A 494 16.21 14.15 4.16
C MET A 494 15.94 15.15 3.03
N GLN A 495 15.84 14.65 1.81
CA GLN A 495 15.59 15.47 0.63
C GLN A 495 14.12 15.42 0.25
N VAL A 496 13.45 16.57 0.30
CA VAL A 496 12.07 16.76 -0.14
C VAL A 496 12.06 17.13 -1.62
N GLY A 497 11.29 16.42 -2.44
CA GLY A 497 11.21 16.73 -3.87
C GLY A 497 10.30 15.79 -4.66
N ASP A 498 10.27 15.99 -5.98
CA ASP A 498 9.63 15.06 -6.92
C ASP A 498 10.18 13.64 -6.72
N GLY A 499 9.29 12.66 -6.58
CA GLY A 499 9.66 11.26 -6.39
C GLY A 499 10.48 10.64 -7.53
N PHE A 500 10.57 11.29 -8.70
CA PHE A 500 11.46 10.92 -9.80
C PHE A 500 12.88 11.50 -9.72
N SER A 501 13.16 12.40 -8.76
CA SER A 501 14.48 13.01 -8.64
C SER A 501 15.44 12.14 -7.81
N GLU A 502 16.68 12.04 -8.27
CA GLU A 502 17.74 11.30 -7.58
C GLU A 502 18.01 11.91 -6.19
N GLY A 503 18.21 11.06 -5.18
CA GLY A 503 18.44 11.48 -3.79
C GLY A 503 17.18 11.86 -3.00
N VAL A 504 16.02 12.05 -3.63
CA VAL A 504 14.78 12.37 -2.91
C VAL A 504 14.32 11.20 -2.05
N THR A 505 14.12 11.48 -0.76
CA THR A 505 13.61 10.52 0.23
C THR A 505 12.24 10.90 0.77
N GLN A 506 11.73 12.11 0.49
CA GLN A 506 10.42 12.59 0.94
C GLN A 506 9.63 13.17 -0.25
N GLY A 507 8.53 12.50 -0.60
CA GLY A 507 7.59 12.96 -1.63
C GLY A 507 6.54 13.94 -1.09
N PRO A 508 5.66 14.47 -1.94
CA PRO A 508 4.54 15.31 -1.52
C PRO A 508 3.51 14.52 -0.68
N LEU A 509 2.67 15.25 0.07
CA LEU A 509 1.44 14.70 0.61
C LEU A 509 0.40 14.52 -0.50
N ILE A 510 -0.51 13.56 -0.35
CA ILE A 510 -1.41 13.14 -1.44
C ILE A 510 -2.35 14.26 -1.96
N ASN A 511 -2.74 15.20 -1.11
CA ASN A 511 -3.60 16.32 -1.47
C ASN A 511 -3.51 17.47 -0.46
N GLU A 512 -4.09 18.62 -0.82
CA GLU A 512 -4.14 19.83 0.00
C GLU A 512 -4.83 19.62 1.37
N ALA A 513 -5.83 18.75 1.47
CA ALA A 513 -6.49 18.46 2.74
C ALA A 513 -5.57 17.74 3.74
N ALA A 514 -4.66 16.89 3.26
CA ALA A 514 -3.61 16.29 4.09
C ALA A 514 -2.62 17.35 4.59
N VAL A 515 -2.24 18.33 3.75
CA VAL A 515 -1.37 19.45 4.15
C VAL A 515 -2.03 20.29 5.24
N GLN A 516 -3.29 20.71 5.04
CA GLN A 516 -4.05 21.52 5.99
C GLN A 516 -4.24 20.82 7.33
N LYS A 517 -4.46 19.50 7.30
CA LYS A 517 -4.47 18.67 8.51
C LYS A 517 -3.12 18.75 9.23
N VAL A 518 -2.00 18.47 8.55
CA VAL A 518 -0.66 18.56 9.15
C VAL A 518 -0.41 19.95 9.75
N GLU A 519 -0.75 21.02 9.03
CA GLU A 519 -0.63 22.40 9.51
C GLU A 519 -1.41 22.65 10.81
N SER A 520 -2.68 22.24 10.88
CA SER A 520 -3.50 22.42 12.10
C SER A 520 -2.91 21.68 13.32
N PHE A 521 -2.30 20.50 13.13
CA PHE A 521 -1.69 19.73 14.20
C PHE A 521 -0.40 20.38 14.72
N VAL A 522 0.42 20.91 13.81
CA VAL A 522 1.63 21.66 14.16
C VAL A 522 1.28 22.98 14.86
N GLN A 523 0.28 23.71 14.36
CA GLN A 523 -0.20 24.96 14.95
C GLN A 523 -0.79 24.76 16.35
N ASP A 524 -1.61 23.73 16.56
CA ASP A 524 -2.16 23.39 17.89
C ASP A 524 -1.07 23.08 18.91
N ALA A 525 -0.05 22.31 18.51
CA ALA A 525 1.09 22.01 19.37
C ALA A 525 1.88 23.28 19.75
N ILE A 526 2.21 24.13 18.78
CA ILE A 526 2.91 25.40 19.01
C ILE A 526 2.08 26.32 19.94
N PHE A 527 0.78 26.46 19.69
CA PHE A 527 -0.12 27.27 20.51
C PHE A 527 -0.17 26.79 21.97
N LYS A 528 -0.07 25.47 22.20
CA LYS A 528 -0.01 24.83 23.52
C LYS A 528 1.40 24.76 24.12
N GLY A 529 2.38 25.46 23.53
CA GLY A 529 3.74 25.61 24.08
C GLY A 529 4.75 24.56 23.65
N ALA A 530 4.45 23.75 22.63
CA ALA A 530 5.45 22.86 22.03
C ALA A 530 6.53 23.67 21.30
N LYS A 531 7.74 23.12 21.22
CA LYS A 531 8.88 23.73 20.53
C LYS A 531 9.22 22.91 19.29
N VAL A 532 9.07 23.51 18.10
CA VAL A 532 9.60 22.98 16.85
C VAL A 532 11.14 22.96 16.93
N LEU A 533 11.74 21.79 16.67
CA LEU A 533 13.19 21.61 16.56
C LEU A 533 13.66 21.70 15.11
N LEU A 534 12.83 21.25 14.17
CA LEU A 534 13.10 21.21 12.74
C LEU A 534 11.77 21.27 11.97
N GLY A 535 11.75 21.88 10.78
CA GLY A 535 10.59 21.97 9.90
C GLY A 535 9.46 22.87 10.44
N GLY A 536 8.22 22.38 10.39
CA GLY A 536 7.03 23.01 10.96
C GLY A 536 6.20 23.84 9.98
N LYS A 537 6.43 23.73 8.67
CA LYS A 537 5.79 24.53 7.62
C LYS A 537 5.76 23.80 6.26
N ARG A 538 5.01 24.35 5.30
CA ARG A 538 5.07 23.92 3.89
C ARG A 538 6.48 24.12 3.33
N HIS A 539 6.89 23.22 2.45
CA HIS A 539 8.20 23.30 1.79
C HIS A 539 8.19 24.37 0.68
N SER A 540 9.36 24.90 0.33
CA SER A 540 9.51 25.97 -0.68
C SER A 540 9.11 25.57 -2.11
N LEU A 541 9.03 24.27 -2.40
CA LEU A 541 8.48 23.74 -3.66
C LEU A 541 6.96 24.01 -3.82
N GLY A 542 6.26 24.39 -2.75
CA GLY A 542 4.82 24.66 -2.78
C GLY A 542 3.99 23.39 -2.95
N MET A 543 2.85 23.50 -3.63
CA MET A 543 1.88 22.42 -3.83
C MET A 543 1.59 21.69 -2.51
N THR A 544 1.69 20.36 -2.48
CA THR A 544 1.46 19.53 -1.29
C THR A 544 2.74 19.06 -0.61
N PHE A 545 3.88 19.70 -0.88
CA PHE A 545 5.14 19.43 -0.19
C PHE A 545 5.17 20.06 1.21
N TYR A 546 5.56 19.27 2.21
CA TYR A 546 5.66 19.69 3.61
C TYR A 546 7.04 19.33 4.18
N GLU A 547 7.60 20.19 5.04
CA GLU A 547 8.91 19.94 5.63
C GLU A 547 8.87 18.81 6.68
N PRO A 548 9.82 17.85 6.63
CA PRO A 548 10.04 16.92 7.72
C PRO A 548 10.21 17.66 9.05
N THR A 549 9.29 17.39 9.98
CA THR A 549 9.07 18.23 11.16
C THR A 549 9.33 17.45 12.45
N ILE A 550 10.06 18.04 13.40
CA ILE A 550 10.24 17.50 14.74
C ILE A 550 9.71 18.50 15.76
N ILE A 551 8.88 18.02 16.68
CA ILE A 551 8.29 18.83 17.75
C ILE A 551 8.67 18.24 19.11
N SER A 552 9.16 19.09 20.00
CA SER A 552 9.57 18.77 21.37
C SER A 552 8.67 19.45 22.40
N ASN A 553 8.79 19.04 23.67
CA ASN A 553 7.91 19.46 24.76
C ASN A 553 6.44 19.13 24.49
N VAL A 554 6.18 17.98 23.84
CA VAL A 554 4.83 17.53 23.53
C VAL A 554 4.14 17.01 24.78
N THR A 555 2.90 17.42 25.00
CA THR A 555 2.07 17.03 26.15
C THR A 555 0.76 16.37 25.69
N GLU A 556 0.08 15.67 26.59
CA GLU A 556 -1.18 14.96 26.30
C GLU A 556 -2.34 15.88 25.89
N ALA A 557 -2.20 17.20 26.07
CA ALA A 557 -3.21 18.20 25.69
C ALA A 557 -3.18 18.56 24.19
N MET A 558 -2.12 18.23 23.46
CA MET A 558 -1.91 18.59 22.05
C MET A 558 -2.57 17.57 21.12
N LEU A 559 -3.13 18.01 19.98
CA LEU A 559 -3.85 17.13 19.05
C LEU A 559 -3.00 15.96 18.54
N LEU A 560 -1.72 16.21 18.23
CA LEU A 560 -0.76 15.19 17.75
C LEU A 560 -0.40 14.09 18.77
N SER A 561 -0.82 14.22 20.03
CA SER A 561 -0.50 13.32 21.14
C SER A 561 -1.69 13.01 22.04
N ARG A 562 -2.89 13.52 21.71
CA ARG A 562 -4.04 13.51 22.62
C ARG A 562 -4.46 12.07 22.98
N PHE A 563 -4.61 11.81 24.27
CA PHE A 563 -4.96 10.49 24.80
C PHE A 563 -6.44 10.35 25.11
N ALA A 564 -6.96 9.13 24.87
CA ALA A 564 -8.38 8.83 24.85
C ALA A 564 -9.09 8.97 26.21
N VAL A 565 -9.36 10.22 26.61
CA VAL A 565 -10.35 10.51 27.64
C VAL A 565 -11.70 9.99 27.16
N ASP A 566 -12.42 9.28 28.03
CA ASP A 566 -13.79 8.88 27.74
C ASP A 566 -14.63 10.13 27.50
N ASP A 567 -15.41 10.15 26.40
CA ASP A 567 -16.31 11.25 26.04
C ASP A 567 -17.59 11.27 26.94
N LYS A 568 -17.42 10.88 28.21
CA LYS A 568 -18.40 10.90 29.30
C LYS A 568 -17.78 11.67 30.46
N ILE A 569 -18.58 12.56 31.08
CA ILE A 569 -18.17 13.58 32.08
C ILE A 569 -17.61 14.87 31.42
N GLU A 570 -18.45 15.53 30.63
CA GLU A 570 -18.44 17.01 30.55
C GLU A 570 -19.84 17.56 30.21
N GLY A 571 -20.65 16.83 29.45
CA GLY A 571 -22.05 17.19 29.14
C GLY A 571 -23.10 17.07 30.26
N SER A 572 -22.73 16.99 31.55
CA SER A 572 -23.72 16.80 32.65
C SER A 572 -23.42 17.48 33.99
N LEU A 573 -22.37 18.31 34.11
CA LEU A 573 -22.07 19.07 35.34
C LEU A 573 -21.99 20.58 35.07
N GLY A 574 -23.06 21.10 34.46
CA GLY A 574 -23.18 22.51 34.06
C GLY A 574 -24.49 23.17 34.51
N ASN A 575 -24.98 22.91 35.74
CA ASN A 575 -25.88 23.80 36.51
C ASN A 575 -26.35 23.17 37.84
N VAL A 576 -25.50 23.12 38.88
CA VAL A 576 -25.95 23.10 40.29
C VAL A 576 -25.06 23.99 41.16
N ALA A 577 -25.05 25.29 40.86
CA ALA A 577 -24.47 26.30 41.73
C ALA A 577 -25.57 27.02 42.54
N SER A 578 -26.29 26.26 43.38
CA SER A 578 -27.04 26.76 44.56
C SER A 578 -27.97 25.68 45.14
N THR A 579 -27.46 24.92 46.11
CA THR A 579 -28.25 24.49 47.28
C THR A 579 -27.30 23.92 48.32
N ASN A 580 -26.89 24.78 49.25
CA ASN A 580 -26.40 24.33 50.54
C ASN A 580 -27.55 23.57 51.26
N THR A 581 -27.20 22.73 52.24
CA THR A 581 -28.13 21.93 53.07
C THR A 581 -29.04 20.90 52.35
N ALA A 582 -28.61 19.63 52.32
CA ALA A 582 -29.45 18.45 52.65
C ALA A 582 -28.73 17.08 52.52
N PHE A 583 -27.43 16.96 52.79
CA PHE A 583 -26.78 15.64 52.91
C PHE A 583 -26.90 15.08 54.33
N ASN A 584 -28.11 14.65 54.70
CA ASN A 584 -28.35 13.71 55.79
C ASN A 584 -29.79 13.17 55.72
N GLN A 585 -29.94 11.86 55.95
CA GLN A 585 -31.19 11.09 55.91
C GLN A 585 -31.80 10.86 54.52
N MET A 586 -31.64 9.64 53.98
CA MET A 586 -32.72 8.64 54.06
C MET A 586 -32.18 7.22 53.80
N LYS A 587 -32.91 6.21 54.29
CA LYS A 587 -32.44 4.81 54.40
C LYS A 587 -32.93 3.97 53.23
N LEU A 588 -32.15 2.93 52.92
CA LEU A 588 -32.58 1.75 52.16
C LEU A 588 -33.98 1.27 52.59
N LYS A 589 -34.92 1.24 51.65
CA LYS A 589 -36.00 0.24 51.59
C LYS A 589 -36.77 0.30 50.26
N ASP A 590 -37.49 -0.80 50.02
CA ASP A 590 -38.58 -1.00 49.04
C ASP A 590 -38.18 -1.21 47.57
N TRP A 591 -38.02 -2.50 47.23
CA TRP A 591 -37.93 -3.05 45.88
C TRP A 591 -38.98 -4.15 45.68
N PRO A 592 -39.92 -4.00 44.74
CA PRO A 592 -40.61 -5.12 44.07
C PRO A 592 -40.15 -5.15 42.59
N LEU A 593 -39.57 -6.20 42.00
CA LEU A 593 -39.96 -7.62 41.83
C LEU A 593 -41.28 -7.85 41.06
N LEU A 594 -41.21 -8.76 40.07
CA LEU A 594 -42.22 -9.22 39.09
C LEU A 594 -42.61 -8.22 37.97
N SER A 595 -42.99 -8.66 36.75
CA SER A 595 -42.74 -9.93 36.01
C SER A 595 -43.23 -9.83 34.55
N VAL A 596 -42.60 -10.64 33.68
CA VAL A 596 -43.09 -11.22 32.40
C VAL A 596 -44.62 -11.13 32.14
N TYR A 597 -45.06 -10.69 30.94
CA TYR A 597 -45.97 -11.46 30.05
C TYR A 597 -46.14 -10.90 28.62
N ASN A 598 -46.69 -11.74 27.74
CA ASN A 598 -46.74 -11.64 26.27
C ASN A 598 -47.62 -10.53 25.66
N GLY A 599 -47.25 -10.13 24.43
CA GLY A 599 -47.91 -9.10 23.64
C GLY A 599 -49.21 -9.45 22.90
N ALA A 600 -49.67 -8.49 22.12
CA ALA A 600 -50.71 -8.61 21.10
C ALA A 600 -50.59 -7.47 20.06
N ARG A 601 -51.16 -7.69 18.88
CA ARG A 601 -51.20 -6.73 17.76
C ARG A 601 -52.21 -5.61 18.02
N CYS A 602 -51.93 -4.40 17.51
CA CYS A 602 -52.85 -3.70 16.59
C CYS A 602 -52.16 -2.47 15.98
N GLY A 603 -52.43 -2.20 14.71
CA GLY A 603 -51.86 -1.05 14.00
C GLY A 603 -52.78 0.17 14.01
N LEU A 604 -52.19 1.36 13.89
CA LEU A 604 -52.87 2.54 13.38
C LEU A 604 -51.95 3.27 12.39
N HIS A 605 -52.43 3.47 11.17
CA HIS A 605 -51.91 4.50 10.27
C HIS A 605 -52.27 5.88 10.84
N PHE A 606 -51.29 6.78 10.91
CA PHE A 606 -51.52 8.21 10.81
C PHE A 606 -50.46 8.82 9.89
N HIS A 607 -50.90 9.70 8.99
CA HIS A 607 -50.11 10.24 7.90
C HIS A 607 -50.17 11.78 7.97
N PHE A 608 -49.01 12.45 8.05
CA PHE A 608 -48.83 13.93 8.02
C PHE A 608 -49.61 14.75 9.11
N CYS A 609 -49.10 15.80 9.73
CA CYS A 609 -48.27 16.88 9.21
C CYS A 609 -47.68 17.75 10.36
N SER A 610 -46.58 18.45 10.07
CA SER A 610 -46.15 19.72 10.67
C SER A 610 -46.30 19.96 12.19
N LEU A 611 -45.20 19.78 12.94
CA LEU A 611 -44.86 20.64 14.08
C LEU A 611 -43.40 21.12 13.95
N LYS A 612 -43.22 22.26 13.28
CA LYS A 612 -42.11 23.18 13.60
C LYS A 612 -42.34 23.73 15.02
N TYR A 613 -41.29 24.28 15.64
CA TYR A 613 -41.24 24.76 17.03
C TYR A 613 -41.02 23.69 18.11
N PHE A 614 -39.83 23.09 18.09
CA PHE A 614 -38.94 23.22 19.25
C PHE A 614 -37.54 23.59 18.76
N GLY A 615 -36.93 24.60 19.38
CA GLY A 615 -35.60 25.09 19.05
C GLY A 615 -34.51 24.15 19.56
N LEU A 616 -34.39 22.98 18.96
CA LEU A 616 -33.17 22.19 19.06
C LEU A 616 -32.08 22.96 18.31
N HIS A 617 -31.12 23.50 19.06
CA HIS A 617 -29.83 23.84 18.48
C HIS A 617 -29.32 22.59 17.76
N ILE A 618 -29.07 22.71 16.46
CA ILE A 618 -28.26 21.74 15.75
C ILE A 618 -26.89 21.83 16.41
N VAL A 619 -26.58 20.88 17.29
CA VAL A 619 -25.23 20.68 17.79
C VAL A 619 -24.42 20.31 16.55
N ASP A 620 -23.52 21.20 16.17
CA ASP A 620 -22.65 20.97 15.03
C ASP A 620 -21.78 19.74 15.32
N ILE A 621 -21.97 18.72 14.50
CA ILE A 621 -21.31 17.41 14.64
C ILE A 621 -19.83 17.51 14.21
N SER A 622 -19.38 18.68 13.73
CA SER A 622 -17.96 19.03 13.58
C SER A 622 -17.14 18.94 14.89
N SER A 623 -17.81 18.94 16.05
CA SER A 623 -17.20 18.94 17.39
C SER A 623 -16.90 17.56 17.99
N ILE A 624 -16.99 16.46 17.22
CA ILE A 624 -16.57 15.13 17.69
C ILE A 624 -15.07 15.15 18.00
N SER A 625 -14.69 14.77 19.23
CA SER A 625 -13.30 14.79 19.72
C SER A 625 -12.40 13.88 18.87
N PHE A 626 -11.61 14.48 17.98
CA PHE A 626 -10.78 13.77 17.01
C PHE A 626 -9.47 13.25 17.61
N TRP A 627 -9.48 11.98 18.00
CA TRP A 627 -8.31 11.16 18.30
C TRP A 627 -7.60 10.79 16.99
N GLU A 628 -6.72 11.66 16.51
CA GLU A 628 -6.29 11.60 15.11
C GLU A 628 -4.78 11.36 14.92
N GLU A 629 -4.50 10.38 14.06
CA GLU A 629 -3.21 10.13 13.43
C GLU A 629 -2.84 11.32 12.53
N VAL A 630 -1.61 11.84 12.61
CA VAL A 630 -1.20 13.03 11.83
C VAL A 630 -1.24 12.74 10.32
N PHE A 631 -0.86 11.52 9.92
CA PHE A 631 -0.76 11.08 8.52
C PHE A 631 0.10 11.98 7.63
N GLY A 632 1.23 12.41 8.17
CA GLY A 632 2.24 13.26 7.51
C GLY A 632 3.56 13.29 8.27
N PRO A 633 4.59 14.02 7.78
CA PRO A 633 5.97 13.91 8.22
C PRO A 633 6.25 14.75 9.48
N VAL A 634 5.49 14.52 10.56
CA VAL A 634 5.65 15.19 11.86
C VAL A 634 5.97 14.17 12.95
N ALA A 635 7.11 14.36 13.62
CA ALA A 635 7.60 13.52 14.69
C ALA A 635 7.49 14.25 16.05
N PRO A 636 6.42 14.02 16.83
CA PRO A 636 6.33 14.54 18.19
C PRO A 636 7.15 13.70 19.18
N LEU A 637 8.01 14.37 19.94
CA LEU A 637 8.85 13.81 20.99
C LEU A 637 8.24 14.07 22.38
N LEU A 638 7.94 13.00 23.10
CA LEU A 638 7.42 12.98 24.46
C LEU A 638 8.50 12.44 25.42
N ARG A 639 8.52 12.92 26.67
CA ARG A 639 9.39 12.39 27.74
C ARG A 639 8.62 11.39 28.60
N PHE A 640 9.32 10.37 29.11
CA PHE A 640 8.87 9.51 30.20
C PHE A 640 10.04 9.19 31.15
N LYS A 641 9.74 8.69 32.35
CA LYS A 641 10.73 8.31 33.37
C LYS A 641 10.79 6.81 33.61
N THR A 642 9.63 6.15 33.68
CA THR A 642 9.49 4.74 34.12
C THR A 642 8.91 3.83 33.04
N GLU A 643 9.17 2.52 33.15
CA GLU A 643 8.68 1.51 32.21
C GLU A 643 7.14 1.45 32.23
N GLU A 644 6.56 1.56 33.42
CA GLU A 644 5.12 1.59 33.68
C GLU A 644 4.45 2.83 33.06
N GLU A 645 5.09 3.99 33.16
CA GLU A 645 4.64 5.24 32.55
C GLU A 645 4.66 5.16 31.01
N ALA A 646 5.73 4.60 30.43
CA ALA A 646 5.81 4.40 28.98
C ALA A 646 4.70 3.48 28.45
N ILE A 647 4.42 2.37 29.14
CA ILE A 647 3.32 1.45 28.81
C ILE A 647 1.96 2.15 28.95
N LEU A 648 1.74 2.90 30.03
CA LEU A 648 0.50 3.66 30.24
C LEU A 648 0.29 4.68 29.12
N MET A 649 1.28 5.52 28.83
CA MET A 649 1.25 6.49 27.74
C MET A 649 0.98 5.80 26.40
N ALA A 650 1.68 4.69 26.11
CA ALA A 650 1.50 3.93 24.88
C ALA A 650 0.06 3.46 24.69
N ASN A 651 -0.51 2.76 25.69
CA ASN A 651 -1.82 2.12 25.63
C ASN A 651 -3.00 3.10 25.74
N ASN A 652 -2.79 4.36 26.17
CA ASN A 652 -3.84 5.37 26.39
C ASN A 652 -4.43 5.95 25.07
N THR A 653 -4.98 5.07 24.25
CA THR A 653 -5.58 5.36 22.95
C THR A 653 -6.68 4.35 22.62
N LYS A 654 -7.62 4.74 21.75
CA LYS A 654 -8.65 3.87 21.18
C LYS A 654 -8.10 2.95 20.06
N ALA A 655 -6.91 3.27 19.52
CA ALA A 655 -6.20 2.48 18.50
C ALA A 655 -5.38 1.34 19.13
N GLY A 656 -4.86 0.45 18.27
CA GLY A 656 -4.07 -0.73 18.65
C GLY A 656 -3.48 -1.46 17.44
N LEU A 657 -2.94 -0.73 16.45
CA LEU A 657 -2.38 -1.32 15.23
C LEU A 657 -0.94 -1.80 15.44
N ALA A 658 0.04 -0.90 15.31
CA ALA A 658 1.46 -1.17 15.53
C ALA A 658 2.04 -0.33 16.67
N ALA A 659 3.07 -0.86 17.32
CA ALA A 659 3.96 -0.18 18.25
C ALA A 659 5.42 -0.58 17.99
N TYR A 660 6.37 0.19 18.49
CA TYR A 660 7.80 -0.05 18.36
C TYR A 660 8.49 0.19 19.72
N ILE A 661 9.43 -0.67 20.10
CA ILE A 661 10.25 -0.50 21.30
C ILE A 661 11.74 -0.67 20.98
N PHE A 662 12.57 0.16 21.61
CA PHE A 662 14.04 0.11 21.51
C PHE A 662 14.65 -0.05 22.90
N THR A 663 15.34 -1.17 23.13
CA THR A 663 16.00 -1.52 24.39
C THR A 663 16.99 -2.68 24.18
N ASN A 664 18.14 -2.64 24.84
CA ASN A 664 19.06 -3.79 24.88
C ASN A 664 18.73 -4.79 26.01
N ASN A 665 17.72 -4.52 26.84
CA ASN A 665 17.33 -5.40 27.93
C ASN A 665 16.26 -6.41 27.47
N VAL A 666 16.68 -7.67 27.28
CA VAL A 666 15.79 -8.77 26.86
C VAL A 666 14.63 -9.00 27.82
N GLN A 667 14.79 -8.82 29.13
CA GLN A 667 13.69 -9.00 30.09
C GLN A 667 12.66 -7.87 29.95
N ARG A 668 13.10 -6.65 29.63
CA ARG A 668 12.21 -5.52 29.33
C ARG A 668 11.47 -5.76 28.02
N SER A 669 12.15 -6.22 26.96
CA SER A 669 11.48 -6.41 25.66
C SER A 669 10.29 -7.35 25.78
N TRP A 670 10.42 -8.49 26.48
CA TRP A 670 9.28 -9.37 26.78
C TRP A 670 8.16 -8.67 27.57
N ARG A 671 8.47 -8.06 28.74
CA ARG A 671 7.44 -7.40 29.57
C ARG A 671 6.69 -6.29 28.82
N VAL A 672 7.40 -5.46 28.08
CA VAL A 672 6.81 -4.31 27.36
C VAL A 672 6.02 -4.80 26.14
N THR A 673 6.54 -5.75 25.37
CA THR A 673 5.81 -6.33 24.23
C THR A 673 4.52 -7.04 24.67
N GLU A 674 4.53 -7.77 25.78
CA GLU A 674 3.32 -8.42 26.33
C GLU A 674 2.31 -7.42 26.91
N ALA A 675 2.77 -6.29 27.45
CA ALA A 675 1.91 -5.27 28.04
C ALA A 675 1.33 -4.26 27.03
N LEU A 676 1.86 -4.20 25.81
CA LEU A 676 1.40 -3.29 24.75
C LEU A 676 0.11 -3.81 24.10
N GLU A 677 -0.95 -3.01 24.14
CA GLU A 677 -2.27 -3.35 23.57
C GLU A 677 -2.32 -3.12 22.04
N TYR A 678 -1.39 -3.73 21.32
CA TYR A 678 -1.18 -3.56 19.88
C TYR A 678 -1.13 -4.90 19.15
N GLY A 679 -1.65 -4.96 17.93
CA GLY A 679 -1.62 -6.17 17.12
C GLY A 679 -0.24 -6.53 16.57
N LEU A 680 0.66 -5.54 16.48
CA LEU A 680 2.03 -5.65 15.98
C LEU A 680 2.99 -4.88 16.89
N VAL A 681 4.13 -5.47 17.23
CA VAL A 681 5.19 -4.82 18.03
C VAL A 681 6.56 -5.07 17.39
N GLY A 682 7.21 -4.01 16.91
CA GLY A 682 8.62 -4.04 16.50
C GLY A 682 9.55 -3.92 17.70
N VAL A 683 10.59 -4.74 17.78
CA VAL A 683 11.60 -4.73 18.86
C VAL A 683 12.96 -4.49 18.24
N ASN A 684 13.56 -3.34 18.50
CA ASN A 684 14.79 -2.86 17.86
C ASN A 684 14.73 -2.83 16.32
N GLU A 685 13.52 -2.77 15.75
CA GLU A 685 13.22 -2.82 14.31
C GLU A 685 12.07 -1.86 14.00
N GLY A 686 12.21 -1.08 12.92
CA GLY A 686 11.20 -0.13 12.44
C GLY A 686 10.40 -0.64 11.22
N LEU A 687 10.83 -1.73 10.59
CA LEU A 687 10.17 -2.35 9.43
C LEU A 687 9.59 -3.73 9.77
N ILE A 688 8.35 -3.74 10.25
CA ILE A 688 7.59 -4.95 10.62
C ILE A 688 6.70 -5.53 9.50
N SER A 689 6.77 -4.96 8.28
CA SER A 689 5.90 -5.32 7.15
C SER A 689 6.48 -6.47 6.33
N THR A 690 5.86 -7.65 6.37
CA THR A 690 6.17 -8.83 5.56
C THR A 690 4.90 -9.65 5.28
N GLU A 691 4.87 -10.39 4.18
CA GLU A 691 3.81 -11.31 3.82
C GLU A 691 3.69 -12.55 4.73
N VAL A 692 4.75 -12.96 5.45
CA VAL A 692 4.72 -14.18 6.28
C VAL A 692 4.16 -13.98 7.70
N ALA A 693 3.96 -12.73 8.13
CA ALA A 693 3.47 -12.39 9.48
C ALA A 693 2.01 -11.91 9.46
N PRO A 694 1.21 -12.19 10.51
CA PRO A 694 -0.17 -11.74 10.58
C PRO A 694 -0.26 -10.24 10.89
N PHE A 695 -0.36 -9.43 9.85
CA PHE A 695 -0.60 -7.99 9.94
C PHE A 695 -2.04 -7.72 10.35
N GLY A 696 -2.25 -7.01 11.46
CA GLY A 696 -3.53 -6.34 11.70
C GLY A 696 -3.78 -5.87 13.12
N GLY A 697 -4.85 -5.09 13.29
CA GLY A 697 -5.11 -4.33 14.52
C GLY A 697 -5.81 -5.09 15.65
N VAL A 698 -5.78 -4.49 16.84
CA VAL A 698 -6.71 -4.73 17.95
C VAL A 698 -7.46 -3.42 18.30
N LYS A 699 -8.33 -3.46 19.32
CA LYS A 699 -9.12 -2.30 19.78
C LYS A 699 -9.95 -1.70 18.63
N GLN A 700 -9.87 -0.40 18.34
CA GLN A 700 -10.58 0.21 17.20
C GLN A 700 -9.73 0.28 15.91
N SER A 701 -8.54 -0.34 15.90
CA SER A 701 -7.69 -0.37 14.70
C SER A 701 -7.99 -1.51 13.75
N GLY A 702 -8.82 -2.51 14.12
CA GLY A 702 -9.20 -3.50 13.12
C GLY A 702 -9.95 -4.73 13.61
N LEU A 703 -10.25 -5.60 12.62
CA LEU A 703 -10.80 -6.95 12.75
C LEU A 703 -10.12 -7.84 11.71
N GLY A 704 -9.70 -9.03 12.12
CA GLY A 704 -9.03 -10.01 11.24
C GLY A 704 -7.53 -9.76 11.06
N ARG A 705 -6.90 -10.53 10.16
CA ARG A 705 -5.47 -10.40 9.82
C ARG A 705 -5.23 -10.54 8.31
N GLU A 706 -4.19 -9.89 7.82
CA GLU A 706 -3.66 -10.02 6.46
C GLU A 706 -2.21 -10.49 6.52
N GLY A 707 -1.78 -11.32 5.57
CA GLY A 707 -0.48 -12.00 5.62
C GLY A 707 -0.50 -13.21 6.54
N SER A 708 0.56 -14.02 6.46
CA SER A 708 0.72 -15.34 7.08
C SER A 708 -0.36 -16.35 6.69
N LYS A 709 -0.23 -17.58 7.21
CA LYS A 709 -1.27 -18.62 7.14
C LYS A 709 -2.65 -18.13 7.61
N TYR A 710 -2.70 -17.23 8.59
CA TYR A 710 -3.95 -16.72 9.18
C TYR A 710 -4.74 -15.83 8.21
N GLY A 711 -4.08 -15.22 7.21
CA GLY A 711 -4.74 -14.35 6.24
C GLY A 711 -5.71 -15.07 5.30
N MET A 712 -5.63 -16.39 5.17
CA MET A 712 -6.60 -17.19 4.40
C MET A 712 -7.88 -17.51 5.19
N ASP A 713 -7.80 -17.67 6.51
CA ASP A 713 -8.95 -17.97 7.39
C ASP A 713 -10.07 -16.92 7.25
N GLU A 714 -9.68 -15.68 6.97
CA GLU A 714 -10.57 -14.56 6.66
C GLU A 714 -11.53 -14.84 5.49
N TYR A 715 -11.09 -15.60 4.49
CA TYR A 715 -11.78 -15.86 3.23
C TYR A 715 -12.41 -17.25 3.16
N LEU A 716 -12.26 -18.05 4.23
CA LEU A 716 -12.73 -19.43 4.31
C LEU A 716 -13.82 -19.59 5.38
N GLU A 717 -14.89 -20.31 5.05
CA GLU A 717 -15.93 -20.73 6.00
C GLU A 717 -15.70 -22.15 6.48
N VAL A 718 -15.73 -22.39 7.80
CA VAL A 718 -15.57 -23.73 8.39
C VAL A 718 -16.89 -24.50 8.28
N LYS A 719 -16.83 -25.75 7.80
CA LYS A 719 -17.97 -26.67 7.79
C LYS A 719 -17.56 -28.06 8.26
N ILE A 720 -18.26 -28.52 9.31
CA ILE A 720 -18.04 -29.80 9.98
C ILE A 720 -19.19 -30.76 9.61
N PRO A 721 -18.94 -31.83 8.85
CA PRO A 721 -19.94 -32.87 8.60
C PRO A 721 -19.97 -33.90 9.74
N PHE A 722 -21.18 -34.32 10.12
CA PHE A 722 -21.42 -35.31 11.16
C PHE A 722 -21.91 -36.62 10.53
N ASN A 723 -21.01 -37.60 10.42
CA ASN A 723 -21.32 -38.90 9.84
C ASN A 723 -21.61 -39.94 10.94
N ALA A 724 -22.76 -40.61 10.84
CA ALA A 724 -22.99 -41.88 11.52
C ALA A 724 -22.32 -43.01 10.71
N SER A 725 -21.76 -44.01 11.39
CA SER A 725 -21.09 -45.16 10.76
C SER A 725 -22.05 -46.17 10.17
#